data_AF-A0A0M0J3R5-F1
#
_entry.id   AF-A0A0M0J3R5-F1
#
_cell.length_a   1.000
_cell.length_b   1.000
_cell.length_c   1.000
_cell.angle_alpha   90.00
_cell.angle_beta   90.00
_cell.angle_gamma   90.00
#
_symmetry.space_group_name_H-M   'P 1'
#
loop_
_entity.id
_entity.type
_entity.pdbx_description
1 polymer ?
#
loop_
_entity_poly.entity_id
_entity_poly.type
_entity_poly.pdbx_seq_one_letter_code
_entity_poly.pdbx_strand_id
1 'polypeptide(L)'
;MFGVASTLAFGVAAAATPIHLDTANYTYWCIGSCDRDASVTPHPGLILMGGGTDVDSAFQQHIKWSAGGDFLVLRASGDDAYNSYIQGLGSTHSVATLLTKNRAAAEDPFVLSKIDGADAIWFAGGDQSVYLDEWQASTMQQRLQAAIARGVPVGGTSAGCDIQGGSVYTGANGSATSDEALADPYNKYMTLQPYAFLKHSPPAGLLANIIVDTHFMTRDRFGRLLALAARLWKDDELPRAAVGIDEKTAIAIDSTGKGTMHMQGSAGGRAWVLTPTTMPERCEKGRTLVWETSVQKLDAKYGDTYNFMNMSGGAPSQKYTVSASDGALKPGDPYSPPRRASRADEEGTTRPDVVGQQEAEHLSEGVRDRLAYQYDPPLCDWCEGGACNPQCGVVKDLFNVSITPAVGRAFPYWRSPTAAPLGVHDEDITLGVIVHHGVARNGNDYFCSMYNGLLKRFGAEARHVFLASPQIYEPSDGPASTELYWEDDDTAERNWKWGGNSSAALSASISSFSVLDEMLHAMMDQRTYPNLKALIVTGHSAGGQIVQRFALASSFEPRSGVTLGYFPANPSSYTYLNDLRPVIDAPWTCSGFCDNTTILSQRWDFAKPQGTKGTCVDYNAYGYGFDGALPDYLAARGVEAMRAAYGNRTVTYLSGESDVCDHPFQTEQRCTPGCDPQDGGLDTSCEAALQGHCRMARAHAFAQYVQHVYAGAPLDHRLVSVPHVGHNGCAMFQSPEAIAAMFP
;
A
#
# COMPACT_ATOMS: atom_id res chain seq x y z
N MET A 1 -20.50 69.36 -22.66
CA MET A 1 -20.57 68.13 -21.83
C MET A 1 -19.98 67.00 -22.66
N PHE A 2 -18.74 66.61 -22.35
CA PHE A 2 -18.04 65.50 -22.98
C PHE A 2 -18.53 64.18 -22.35
N GLY A 3 -19.06 63.27 -23.17
CA GLY A 3 -19.35 61.89 -22.77
C GLY A 3 -18.21 60.99 -23.24
N VAL A 4 -17.46 60.43 -22.29
CA VAL A 4 -16.43 59.42 -22.53
C VAL A 4 -17.12 58.06 -22.54
N ALA A 5 -17.12 57.38 -23.67
CA ALA A 5 -17.51 55.97 -23.77
C ALA A 5 -16.26 55.11 -23.53
N SER A 6 -16.21 54.42 -22.40
CA SER A 6 -15.21 53.40 -22.12
C SER A 6 -15.59 52.09 -22.82
N THR A 7 -14.90 51.77 -23.90
CA THR A 7 -14.86 50.42 -24.49
C THR A 7 -14.01 49.50 -23.59
N LEU A 8 -14.65 48.57 -22.88
CA LEU A 8 -13.97 47.40 -22.34
C LEU A 8 -13.59 46.48 -23.51
N ALA A 9 -12.30 46.39 -23.82
CA ALA A 9 -11.76 45.32 -24.63
C ALA A 9 -11.68 44.05 -23.77
N PHE A 10 -12.55 43.07 -24.02
CA PHE A 10 -12.32 41.70 -23.57
C PHE A 10 -11.17 41.13 -24.40
N GLY A 11 -9.96 41.16 -23.85
CA GLY A 11 -8.85 40.38 -24.37
C GLY A 11 -9.16 38.90 -24.17
N VAL A 12 -9.43 38.19 -25.24
CA VAL A 12 -9.41 36.72 -25.24
C VAL A 12 -7.96 36.32 -25.01
N ALA A 13 -7.63 35.83 -23.81
CA ALA A 13 -6.34 35.21 -23.55
C ALA A 13 -6.18 34.03 -24.53
N ALA A 14 -5.21 34.11 -25.43
CA ALA A 14 -4.83 32.97 -26.25
C ALA A 14 -4.45 31.82 -25.31
N ALA A 15 -5.13 30.68 -25.41
CA ALA A 15 -4.72 29.48 -24.70
C ALA A 15 -3.30 29.14 -25.15
N ALA A 16 -2.34 29.23 -24.22
CA ALA A 16 -0.96 28.89 -24.50
C ALA A 16 -0.87 27.41 -24.89
N THR A 17 -0.32 27.14 -26.07
CA THR A 17 -0.19 25.78 -26.61
C THR A 17 0.77 24.98 -25.74
N PRO A 18 0.42 23.74 -25.35
CA PRO A 18 1.36 22.83 -24.69
C PRO A 18 2.65 22.67 -25.51
N ILE A 19 3.79 22.68 -24.85
CA ILE A 19 5.09 22.44 -25.48
C ILE A 19 5.52 21.01 -25.16
N HIS A 20 5.94 20.26 -26.18
CA HIS A 20 6.59 18.97 -26.03
C HIS A 20 7.86 18.94 -26.90
N LEU A 21 9.00 18.72 -26.26
CA LEU A 21 10.29 18.55 -26.91
C LEU A 21 10.87 17.20 -26.51
N ASP A 22 11.14 16.34 -27.48
CA ASP A 22 11.80 15.06 -27.26
C ASP A 22 13.13 15.03 -27.97
N THR A 23 14.22 14.91 -27.22
CA THR A 23 15.60 14.91 -27.73
C THR A 23 16.33 13.63 -27.32
N ALA A 24 17.54 13.44 -27.82
CA ALA A 24 18.40 12.34 -27.40
C ALA A 24 18.80 12.41 -25.91
N ASN A 25 18.83 13.61 -25.33
CA ASN A 25 19.37 13.83 -23.97
C ASN A 25 18.27 14.07 -22.93
N TYR A 26 17.16 14.67 -23.32
CA TYR A 26 16.06 15.00 -22.41
C TYR A 26 14.71 15.02 -23.13
N THR A 27 13.64 14.89 -22.37
CA THR A 27 12.28 15.19 -22.80
C THR A 27 11.70 16.30 -21.92
N TYR A 28 11.00 17.25 -22.52
CA TYR A 28 10.40 18.40 -21.84
C TYR A 28 8.95 18.54 -22.25
N TRP A 29 8.07 18.60 -21.25
CA TRP A 29 6.65 18.87 -21.42
C TRP A 29 6.29 20.12 -20.62
N CYS A 30 5.48 21.00 -21.17
CA CYS A 30 4.99 22.15 -20.44
C CYS A 30 3.54 22.48 -20.80
N ILE A 31 2.76 22.83 -19.78
CA ILE A 31 1.40 23.35 -19.88
C ILE A 31 1.28 24.69 -19.16
N GLY A 32 0.31 25.52 -19.57
CA GLY A 32 0.21 26.91 -19.11
C GLY A 32 1.06 27.86 -19.98
N SER A 33 1.52 28.96 -19.41
CA SER A 33 2.23 30.02 -20.14
C SER A 33 3.71 29.69 -20.36
N CYS A 34 3.99 28.68 -21.19
CA CYS A 34 5.34 28.12 -21.39
C CYS A 34 6.28 28.96 -22.29
N ASP A 35 5.76 30.03 -22.88
CA ASP A 35 6.44 30.89 -23.86
C ASP A 35 7.27 32.02 -23.22
N ARG A 36 7.10 32.25 -21.92
CA ARG A 36 7.80 33.28 -21.14
C ARG A 36 7.84 32.86 -19.68
N ASP A 37 8.76 33.42 -18.91
CA ASP A 37 8.82 33.15 -17.48
C ASP A 37 7.85 34.05 -16.71
N ALA A 38 7.37 33.59 -15.56
CA ALA A 38 6.56 34.36 -14.65
C ALA A 38 7.38 35.51 -14.02
N SER A 39 6.70 36.61 -13.70
CA SER A 39 7.30 37.72 -12.94
C SER A 39 6.77 37.71 -11.51
N VAL A 40 7.22 36.73 -10.72
CA VAL A 40 6.85 36.57 -9.31
C VAL A 40 8.07 36.54 -8.41
N THR A 41 7.83 36.64 -7.09
CA THR A 41 8.87 36.43 -6.08
C THR A 41 8.46 35.24 -5.23
N PRO A 42 9.10 34.06 -5.41
CA PRO A 42 8.78 32.88 -4.62
C PRO A 42 9.22 33.04 -3.16
N HIS A 43 8.61 32.24 -2.29
CA HIS A 43 8.92 32.13 -0.87
C HIS A 43 9.77 30.88 -0.64
N PRO A 44 10.90 30.98 0.08
CA PRO A 44 11.72 29.82 0.39
C PRO A 44 10.94 28.77 1.20
N GLY A 45 11.11 27.51 0.84
CA GLY A 45 10.50 26.38 1.54
C GLY A 45 11.07 25.06 1.05
N LEU A 46 10.86 24.01 1.85
CA LEU A 46 11.36 22.67 1.58
C LEU A 46 10.25 21.64 1.81
N ILE A 47 10.07 20.67 0.91
CA ILE A 47 9.14 19.54 1.12
C ILE A 47 9.89 18.22 1.03
N LEU A 48 9.80 17.45 2.11
CA LEU A 48 10.29 16.07 2.17
C LEU A 48 9.10 15.11 2.17
N MET A 49 8.95 14.29 1.14
CA MET A 49 7.82 13.37 0.99
C MET A 49 8.29 11.91 0.91
N GLY A 50 7.66 11.03 1.69
CA GLY A 50 8.10 9.66 1.88
C GLY A 50 7.80 8.68 0.75
N GLY A 51 7.12 9.09 -0.32
CA GLY A 51 6.71 8.20 -1.42
C GLY A 51 5.28 7.67 -1.30
N GLY A 52 4.93 6.71 -2.14
CA GLY A 52 3.56 6.21 -2.29
C GLY A 52 2.69 7.21 -3.05
N THR A 53 1.41 7.33 -2.68
CA THR A 53 0.52 8.38 -3.22
C THR A 53 1.03 9.77 -2.83
N ASP A 54 1.11 10.68 -3.81
CA ASP A 54 1.49 12.06 -3.58
C ASP A 54 0.53 12.77 -2.60
N VAL A 55 1.05 13.71 -1.81
CA VAL A 55 0.27 14.41 -0.78
C VAL A 55 -0.21 15.76 -1.30
N ASP A 56 -1.50 15.86 -1.61
CA ASP A 56 -2.12 17.04 -2.24
C ASP A 56 -1.83 18.33 -1.47
N SER A 57 -1.99 18.28 -0.15
CA SER A 57 -1.81 19.47 0.70
C SER A 57 -0.37 19.96 0.77
N ALA A 58 0.62 19.09 0.53
CA ALA A 58 2.02 19.49 0.41
C ALA A 58 2.28 20.19 -0.94
N PHE A 59 1.74 19.66 -2.04
CA PHE A 59 1.82 20.32 -3.35
C PHE A 59 1.11 21.66 -3.36
N GLN A 60 -0.07 21.78 -2.74
CA GLN A 60 -0.75 23.06 -2.56
C GLN A 60 0.10 24.08 -1.81
N GLN A 61 0.83 23.63 -0.77
CA GLN A 61 1.78 24.47 -0.04
C GLN A 61 2.98 24.88 -0.92
N HIS A 62 3.48 23.98 -1.78
CA HIS A 62 4.55 24.28 -2.74
C HIS A 62 4.11 25.31 -3.78
N ILE A 63 2.92 25.15 -4.35
CA ILE A 63 2.31 26.11 -5.29
C ILE A 63 2.17 27.47 -4.61
N LYS A 64 1.70 27.51 -3.36
CA LYS A 64 1.61 28.76 -2.59
C LYS A 64 2.97 29.42 -2.42
N TRP A 65 4.02 28.64 -2.12
CA TRP A 65 5.38 29.16 -2.01
C TRP A 65 5.94 29.65 -3.34
N SER A 66 5.57 29.04 -4.47
CA SER A 66 5.94 29.53 -5.80
C SER A 66 5.34 30.91 -6.15
N ALA A 67 4.42 31.43 -5.32
CA ALA A 67 3.62 32.61 -5.61
C ALA A 67 2.84 32.52 -6.94
N GLY A 68 2.50 31.29 -7.36
CA GLY A 68 1.81 31.01 -8.62
C GLY A 68 2.70 31.14 -9.85
N GLY A 69 4.03 31.03 -9.70
CA GLY A 69 5.00 31.12 -10.80
C GLY A 69 5.15 29.85 -11.62
N ASP A 70 6.32 29.67 -12.23
CA ASP A 70 6.66 28.50 -13.05
C ASP A 70 7.11 27.30 -12.21
N PHE A 71 6.34 26.22 -12.28
CA PHE A 71 6.57 25.01 -11.49
C PHE A 71 7.31 23.96 -12.33
N LEU A 72 8.55 23.65 -11.98
CA LEU A 72 9.40 22.70 -12.70
C LEU A 72 9.51 21.37 -11.95
N VAL A 73 9.13 20.29 -12.60
CA VAL A 73 9.30 18.91 -12.14
C VAL A 73 10.51 18.31 -12.84
N LEU A 74 11.43 17.76 -12.05
CA LEU A 74 12.66 17.11 -12.52
C LEU A 74 12.53 15.60 -12.31
N ARG A 75 12.72 14.84 -13.38
CA ARG A 75 12.61 13.37 -13.39
C ARG A 75 13.85 12.72 -14.00
N ALA A 76 14.15 11.52 -13.54
CA ALA A 76 15.09 10.58 -14.17
C ALA A 76 14.38 9.42 -14.88
N SER A 77 13.06 9.27 -14.69
CA SER A 77 12.21 8.28 -15.36
C SER A 77 10.76 8.74 -15.42
N GLY A 78 9.94 8.10 -16.27
CA GLY A 78 8.50 8.36 -16.39
C GLY A 78 8.14 9.37 -17.47
N ASP A 79 7.05 10.11 -17.24
CA ASP A 79 6.35 10.99 -18.19
C ASP A 79 6.00 12.35 -17.54
N ASP A 80 5.03 13.08 -18.08
CA ASP A 80 4.57 14.39 -17.60
C ASP A 80 3.33 14.35 -16.70
N ALA A 81 3.00 13.21 -16.08
CA ALA A 81 1.79 13.05 -15.25
C ALA A 81 1.64 14.10 -14.13
N TYR A 82 2.77 14.64 -13.62
CA TYR A 82 2.75 15.74 -12.64
C TYR A 82 2.16 17.04 -13.17
N ASN A 83 2.25 17.30 -14.49
CA ASN A 83 1.83 18.56 -15.08
C ASN A 83 0.34 18.84 -14.82
N SER A 84 -0.53 17.94 -15.27
CA SER A 84 -1.97 18.06 -15.07
C SER A 84 -2.38 17.94 -13.59
N TYR A 85 -1.68 17.12 -12.82
CA TYR A 85 -1.94 16.95 -11.38
C TYR A 85 -1.71 18.24 -10.60
N ILE A 86 -0.53 18.86 -10.75
CA ILE A 86 -0.18 20.12 -10.06
C ILE A 86 -1.11 21.25 -10.50
N GLN A 87 -1.43 21.34 -11.81
CA GLN A 87 -2.39 22.33 -12.31
C GLN A 87 -3.80 22.15 -11.74
N GLY A 88 -4.20 20.91 -11.43
CA GLY A 88 -5.47 20.60 -10.78
C GLY A 88 -5.54 21.01 -9.29
N LEU A 89 -4.39 21.16 -8.62
CA LEU A 89 -4.31 21.47 -7.20
C LEU A 89 -4.26 22.96 -6.87
N GLY A 90 -3.89 23.81 -7.83
CA GLY A 90 -3.79 25.25 -7.63
C GLY A 90 -3.36 26.00 -8.90
N SER A 91 -3.42 27.33 -8.83
CA SER A 91 -3.03 28.18 -9.96
C SER A 91 -1.51 28.38 -10.01
N THR A 92 -0.90 28.05 -11.14
CA THR A 92 0.49 28.34 -11.50
C THR A 92 0.54 29.05 -12.86
N HIS A 93 1.64 29.73 -13.16
CA HIS A 93 1.85 30.36 -14.45
C HIS A 93 2.09 29.31 -15.53
N SER A 94 2.95 28.34 -15.23
CA SER A 94 3.14 27.12 -16.00
C SER A 94 3.48 25.94 -15.08
N VAL A 95 3.27 24.73 -15.58
CA VAL A 95 3.84 23.51 -15.00
C VAL A 95 4.59 22.78 -16.11
N ALA A 96 5.85 22.45 -15.83
CA ALA A 96 6.68 21.73 -16.76
C ALA A 96 7.33 20.51 -16.11
N THR A 97 7.45 19.43 -16.89
CA THR A 97 8.25 18.27 -16.53
C THR A 97 9.45 18.20 -17.44
N LEU A 98 10.64 18.10 -16.84
CA LEU A 98 11.90 17.85 -17.51
C LEU A 98 12.44 16.48 -17.08
N LEU A 99 12.49 15.56 -18.02
CA LEU A 99 13.06 14.23 -17.87
C LEU A 99 14.47 14.21 -18.47
N THR A 100 15.50 13.98 -17.64
CA THR A 100 16.85 13.70 -18.15
C THR A 100 16.95 12.23 -18.55
N LYS A 101 17.64 11.96 -19.67
CA LYS A 101 17.89 10.59 -20.17
C LYS A 101 19.35 10.18 -20.01
N ASN A 102 20.24 11.15 -19.80
CA ASN A 102 21.67 10.97 -19.63
C ASN A 102 22.33 12.23 -19.05
N ARG A 103 23.59 12.08 -18.64
CA ARG A 103 24.43 13.16 -18.09
C ARG A 103 24.62 14.37 -19.01
N ALA A 104 24.50 14.24 -20.33
CA ALA A 104 24.66 15.39 -21.23
C ALA A 104 23.51 16.40 -21.09
N ALA A 105 22.32 15.96 -20.63
CA ALA A 105 21.23 16.87 -20.31
C ALA A 105 21.60 17.87 -19.21
N ALA A 106 22.47 17.48 -18.27
CA ALA A 106 22.90 18.32 -17.16
C ALA A 106 23.81 19.49 -17.58
N GLU A 107 24.22 19.54 -18.85
CA GLU A 107 25.02 20.63 -19.44
C GLU A 107 24.26 21.35 -20.58
N ASP A 108 23.03 20.91 -20.89
CA ASP A 108 22.28 21.44 -22.03
C ASP A 108 21.74 22.85 -21.74
N PRO A 109 22.02 23.87 -22.58
CA PRO A 109 21.59 25.24 -22.34
C PRO A 109 20.07 25.42 -22.16
N PHE A 110 19.26 24.61 -22.85
CA PHE A 110 17.80 24.66 -22.70
C PHE A 110 17.40 24.14 -21.32
N VAL A 111 17.91 22.97 -20.91
CA VAL A 111 17.68 22.41 -19.56
C VAL A 111 18.05 23.42 -18.47
N LEU A 112 19.24 24.01 -18.57
CA LEU A 112 19.73 24.98 -17.60
C LEU A 112 18.84 26.22 -17.54
N SER A 113 18.37 26.71 -18.70
CA SER A 113 17.46 27.87 -18.75
C SER A 113 16.13 27.61 -18.05
N LYS A 114 15.60 26.38 -18.10
CA LYS A 114 14.35 26.02 -17.40
C LYS A 114 14.52 25.99 -15.89
N ILE A 115 15.70 25.60 -15.41
CA ILE A 115 16.03 25.66 -13.98
C ILE A 115 16.22 27.12 -13.53
N ASP A 116 16.77 27.98 -14.39
CA ASP A 116 16.93 29.40 -14.08
C ASP A 116 15.61 30.14 -13.94
N GLY A 117 14.63 29.82 -14.79
CA GLY A 117 13.30 30.42 -14.79
C GLY A 117 12.30 29.81 -13.79
N ALA A 118 12.66 28.73 -13.10
CA ALA A 118 11.73 28.07 -12.18
C ALA A 118 11.47 28.87 -10.90
N ASP A 119 10.20 28.95 -10.49
CA ASP A 119 9.73 29.53 -9.23
C ASP A 119 9.33 28.47 -8.19
N ALA A 120 9.29 27.20 -8.59
CA ALA A 120 9.26 26.04 -7.72
C ALA A 120 9.94 24.86 -8.42
N ILE A 121 10.67 24.03 -7.67
CA ILE A 121 11.34 22.84 -8.22
C ILE A 121 10.93 21.60 -7.43
N TRP A 122 10.45 20.58 -8.13
CA TRP A 122 10.07 19.29 -7.56
C TRP A 122 10.90 18.14 -8.13
N PHE A 123 11.51 17.34 -7.27
CA PHE A 123 12.23 16.12 -7.62
C PHE A 123 11.31 14.92 -7.46
N ALA A 124 10.98 14.26 -8.58
CA ALA A 124 10.10 13.09 -8.56
C ALA A 124 10.75 11.86 -7.91
N GLY A 125 9.97 10.80 -7.72
CA GLY A 125 10.49 9.48 -7.39
C GLY A 125 11.22 8.83 -8.58
N GLY A 126 11.93 7.73 -8.30
CA GLY A 126 12.76 7.01 -9.26
C GLY A 126 13.91 6.31 -8.56
N ASP A 127 15.09 6.34 -9.19
CA ASP A 127 16.34 5.84 -8.62
C ASP A 127 17.23 7.03 -8.24
N GLN A 128 17.58 7.14 -6.95
CA GLN A 128 18.41 8.24 -6.45
C GLN A 128 19.84 8.21 -7.00
N SER A 129 20.35 7.03 -7.39
CA SER A 129 21.69 6.92 -7.97
C SER A 129 21.78 7.64 -9.30
N VAL A 130 20.70 7.65 -10.10
CA VAL A 130 20.65 8.35 -11.38
C VAL A 130 20.74 9.86 -11.18
N TYR A 131 20.05 10.42 -10.17
CA TYR A 131 20.17 11.85 -9.85
C TYR A 131 21.62 12.24 -9.51
N LEU A 132 22.31 11.40 -8.74
CA LEU A 132 23.70 11.66 -8.37
C LEU A 132 24.64 11.48 -9.57
N ASP A 133 24.55 10.36 -10.28
CA ASP A 133 25.45 10.00 -11.38
C ASP A 133 25.28 10.92 -12.59
N GLU A 134 24.06 11.39 -12.87
CA GLU A 134 23.81 12.29 -14.00
C GLU A 134 24.00 13.75 -13.64
N TRP A 135 23.60 14.20 -12.45
CA TRP A 135 23.51 15.64 -12.16
C TRP A 135 24.58 16.14 -11.19
N GLN A 136 25.19 15.30 -10.36
CA GLN A 136 26.24 15.76 -9.45
C GLN A 136 27.48 16.21 -10.21
N ALA A 137 28.13 17.27 -9.70
CA ALA A 137 29.30 17.90 -10.30
C ALA A 137 29.08 18.33 -11.77
N SER A 138 27.87 18.83 -12.07
CA SER A 138 27.48 19.38 -13.37
C SER A 138 27.12 20.86 -13.28
N THR A 139 26.91 21.51 -14.42
CA THR A 139 26.30 22.86 -14.44
C THR A 139 24.87 22.84 -13.91
N MET A 140 24.09 21.78 -14.17
CA MET A 140 22.72 21.63 -13.64
C MET A 140 22.68 21.74 -12.12
N GLN A 141 23.54 21.02 -11.39
CA GLN A 141 23.60 21.12 -9.92
C GLN A 141 23.93 22.55 -9.47
N GLN A 142 24.81 23.26 -10.18
CA GLN A 142 25.13 24.66 -9.87
C GLN A 142 23.91 25.58 -10.08
N ARG A 143 23.11 25.35 -11.12
CA ARG A 143 21.88 26.13 -11.37
C ARG A 143 20.77 25.82 -10.37
N LEU A 144 20.62 24.56 -9.98
CA LEU A 144 19.72 24.16 -8.89
C LEU A 144 20.12 24.84 -7.58
N GLN A 145 21.41 24.85 -7.26
CA GLN A 145 21.92 25.54 -6.08
C GLN A 145 21.69 27.05 -6.15
N ALA A 146 21.84 27.66 -7.33
CA ALA A 146 21.54 29.07 -7.55
C ALA A 146 20.04 29.37 -7.40
N ALA A 147 19.15 28.49 -7.87
CA ALA A 147 17.70 28.63 -7.69
C ALA A 147 17.31 28.62 -6.21
N ILE A 148 17.83 27.65 -5.45
CA ILE A 148 17.65 27.59 -3.99
C ILE A 148 18.16 28.87 -3.32
N ALA A 149 19.33 29.38 -3.74
CA ALA A 149 19.90 30.61 -3.20
C ALA A 149 19.07 31.86 -3.52
N ARG A 150 18.30 31.86 -4.62
CA ARG A 150 17.33 32.92 -4.96
C ARG A 150 16.03 32.84 -4.16
N GLY A 151 15.82 31.76 -3.39
CA GLY A 151 14.61 31.54 -2.59
C GLY A 151 13.54 30.70 -3.27
N VAL A 152 13.87 29.95 -4.34
CA VAL A 152 12.96 29.01 -4.98
C VAL A 152 12.67 27.84 -4.01
N PRO A 153 11.40 27.56 -3.65
CA PRO A 153 11.04 26.42 -2.84
C PRO A 153 11.31 25.12 -3.58
N VAL A 154 11.87 24.14 -2.87
CA VAL A 154 12.23 22.83 -3.41
C VAL A 154 11.49 21.73 -2.69
N GLY A 155 11.13 20.66 -3.39
CA GLY A 155 10.47 19.51 -2.79
C GLY A 155 10.81 18.24 -3.53
N GLY A 156 10.48 17.09 -2.94
CA GLY A 156 10.62 15.83 -3.64
C GLY A 156 10.07 14.65 -2.87
N THR A 157 9.85 13.55 -3.59
CA THR A 157 9.27 12.31 -3.08
C THR A 157 10.17 11.11 -3.34
N SER A 158 10.18 10.13 -2.43
CA SER A 158 10.99 8.91 -2.57
C SER A 158 12.48 9.24 -2.85
N ALA A 159 13.06 8.78 -3.95
CA ALA A 159 14.42 9.14 -4.39
C ALA A 159 14.66 10.67 -4.44
N GLY A 160 13.69 11.46 -4.91
CA GLY A 160 13.78 12.92 -4.92
C GLY A 160 13.76 13.55 -3.52
N CYS A 161 13.21 12.84 -2.51
CA CYS A 161 13.32 13.23 -1.11
C CYS A 161 14.71 12.86 -0.53
N ASP A 162 15.22 11.67 -0.82
CA ASP A 162 16.52 11.18 -0.32
C ASP A 162 17.68 12.14 -0.69
N ILE A 163 17.71 12.65 -1.93
CA ILE A 163 18.80 13.53 -2.42
C ILE A 163 18.83 14.93 -1.80
N GLN A 164 17.79 15.32 -1.04
CA GLN A 164 17.72 16.62 -0.36
C GLN A 164 18.43 16.62 1.00
N GLY A 165 18.78 15.43 1.52
CA GLY A 165 19.57 15.30 2.74
C GLY A 165 20.96 15.93 2.65
N GLY A 166 21.48 16.39 3.78
CA GLY A 166 22.88 16.80 3.92
C GLY A 166 23.86 15.64 3.73
N SER A 167 23.38 14.41 3.90
CA SER A 167 23.98 13.15 3.45
C SER A 167 22.92 12.36 2.69
N VAL A 168 23.36 11.54 1.74
CA VAL A 168 22.46 10.81 0.85
C VAL A 168 22.75 9.32 0.96
N TYR A 169 21.72 8.52 1.24
CA TYR A 169 21.75 7.09 0.99
C TYR A 169 21.63 6.85 -0.52
N THR A 170 22.72 6.42 -1.16
CA THR A 170 22.80 6.48 -2.63
C THR A 170 22.11 5.30 -3.33
N GLY A 171 21.87 4.19 -2.62
CA GLY A 171 21.27 2.99 -3.21
C GLY A 171 22.05 2.38 -4.38
N ALA A 172 23.30 2.80 -4.64
CA ALA A 172 24.04 2.51 -5.87
C ALA A 172 24.30 1.00 -6.13
N ASN A 173 24.21 0.18 -5.09
CA ASN A 173 24.38 -1.27 -5.19
C ASN A 173 23.07 -2.05 -4.94
N GLY A 174 21.92 -1.37 -4.89
CA GLY A 174 20.64 -1.89 -4.41
C GLY A 174 20.26 -1.36 -3.02
N SER A 175 19.02 -1.64 -2.60
CA SER A 175 18.47 -1.20 -1.31
C SER A 175 18.82 -2.17 -0.19
N ALA A 176 19.41 -1.69 0.91
CA ALA A 176 19.61 -2.48 2.13
C ALA A 176 18.29 -2.65 2.88
N THR A 177 18.07 -3.81 3.50
CA THR A 177 17.03 -4.04 4.52
C THR A 177 17.52 -3.62 5.91
N SER A 178 16.61 -3.52 6.88
CA SER A 178 16.98 -3.23 8.27
C SER A 178 17.89 -4.31 8.85
N ASP A 179 17.58 -5.60 8.64
CA ASP A 179 18.39 -6.71 9.16
C ASP A 179 19.80 -6.73 8.57
N GLU A 180 19.94 -6.52 7.26
CA GLU A 180 21.25 -6.43 6.61
C GLU A 180 22.09 -5.30 7.19
N ALA A 181 21.47 -4.13 7.40
CA ALA A 181 22.13 -2.95 7.93
C ALA A 181 22.51 -3.09 9.41
N LEU A 182 21.69 -3.78 10.20
CA LEU A 182 21.96 -4.05 11.61
C LEU A 182 22.99 -5.17 11.80
N ALA A 183 23.01 -6.17 10.92
CA ALA A 183 23.98 -7.26 10.95
C ALA A 183 25.38 -6.81 10.52
N ASP A 184 25.47 -5.95 9.50
CA ASP A 184 26.71 -5.31 9.06
C ASP A 184 26.42 -3.90 8.53
N PRO A 185 26.69 -2.83 9.31
CA PRO A 185 26.44 -1.46 8.89
C PRO A 185 27.28 -1.05 7.66
N TYR A 186 28.34 -1.81 7.33
CA TYR A 186 29.22 -1.59 6.18
C TYR A 186 28.99 -2.60 5.04
N ASN A 187 27.83 -3.28 5.04
CA ASN A 187 27.49 -4.20 3.96
C ASN A 187 27.45 -3.47 2.60
N LYS A 188 27.53 -4.23 1.51
CA LYS A 188 27.63 -3.68 0.14
C LYS A 188 26.43 -2.79 -0.28
N TYR A 189 25.27 -2.95 0.34
CA TYR A 189 24.05 -2.17 0.07
C TYR A 189 23.96 -0.89 0.92
N MET A 190 24.81 -0.74 1.94
CA MET A 190 24.92 0.46 2.78
C MET A 190 25.79 1.53 2.12
N THR A 191 25.39 1.97 0.92
CA THR A 191 26.10 2.99 0.14
C THR A 191 25.71 4.39 0.59
N LEU A 192 26.67 5.14 1.09
CA LEU A 192 26.46 6.44 1.73
C LEU A 192 27.33 7.50 1.07
N GLN A 193 26.71 8.64 0.74
CA GLN A 193 27.40 9.86 0.41
C GLN A 193 27.31 10.82 1.61
N PRO A 194 28.43 11.17 2.26
CA PRO A 194 28.40 11.96 3.49
C PRO A 194 28.16 13.46 3.24
N TYR A 195 28.22 13.91 1.98
CA TYR A 195 28.02 15.31 1.58
C TYR A 195 26.74 15.52 0.77
N ALA A 196 26.19 16.72 0.89
CA ALA A 196 24.91 17.08 0.32
C ALA A 196 24.98 17.20 -1.21
N PHE A 197 23.97 16.67 -1.90
CA PHE A 197 23.74 17.00 -3.32
C PHE A 197 23.20 18.43 -3.48
N LEU A 198 22.30 18.87 -2.59
CA LEU A 198 21.77 20.23 -2.53
C LEU A 198 22.05 20.86 -1.16
N LYS A 199 22.53 22.10 -1.16
CA LYS A 199 22.68 22.88 0.09
C LYS A 199 21.47 23.79 0.24
N HIS A 200 20.58 23.43 1.16
CA HIS A 200 19.43 24.26 1.49
C HIS A 200 19.87 25.46 2.35
N SER A 201 19.30 26.63 2.11
CA SER A 201 19.56 27.84 2.90
C SER A 201 18.52 28.00 4.02
N PRO A 202 18.90 27.89 5.31
CA PRO A 202 18.28 28.60 6.42
C PRO A 202 19.11 29.89 6.59
N PRO A 203 19.28 30.43 7.80
CA PRO A 203 20.65 30.82 8.14
C PRO A 203 21.59 29.58 8.17
N ALA A 204 22.12 29.13 7.01
CA ALA A 204 23.27 28.21 6.73
C ALA A 204 23.20 26.68 6.40
N GLY A 205 22.28 25.82 6.85
CA GLY A 205 21.98 24.53 6.20
C GLY A 205 20.86 23.69 6.82
N LEU A 206 19.58 23.84 6.41
CA LEU A 206 18.43 23.32 7.16
C LEU A 206 18.47 21.79 7.30
N LEU A 207 18.95 21.14 6.24
CA LEU A 207 19.19 19.71 6.20
C LEU A 207 20.68 19.34 6.20
N ALA A 208 21.60 20.29 6.35
CA ALA A 208 23.03 20.02 6.19
C ALA A 208 23.56 18.92 7.13
N ASN A 209 22.89 18.70 8.26
CA ASN A 209 23.19 17.67 9.24
C ASN A 209 22.08 16.62 9.35
N ILE A 210 21.32 16.40 8.28
CA ILE A 210 20.20 15.44 8.25
C ILE A 210 20.43 14.44 7.13
N ILE A 211 20.26 13.16 7.44
CA ILE A 211 20.01 12.12 6.44
C ILE A 211 18.51 11.80 6.43
N VAL A 212 17.95 11.63 5.23
CA VAL A 212 16.53 11.32 5.04
C VAL A 212 16.41 9.91 4.48
N ASP A 213 15.34 9.21 4.87
CA ASP A 213 14.98 7.91 4.35
C ASP A 213 13.46 7.88 4.11
N THR A 214 13.05 7.30 2.98
CA THR A 214 11.68 7.28 2.46
C THR A 214 11.06 5.88 2.53
N HIS A 215 9.76 5.76 2.27
CA HIS A 215 8.98 4.51 2.37
C HIS A 215 9.20 3.81 3.73
N PHE A 216 9.36 4.61 4.78
CA PHE A 216 10.18 4.23 5.92
C PHE A 216 9.60 3.12 6.79
N MET A 217 8.32 3.21 7.19
CA MET A 217 7.65 2.10 7.88
C MET A 217 7.20 1.04 6.88
N THR A 218 6.64 1.47 5.75
CA THR A 218 6.10 0.58 4.71
C THR A 218 7.11 -0.46 4.22
N ARG A 219 8.42 -0.18 4.28
CA ARG A 219 9.49 -1.11 3.86
C ARG A 219 10.43 -1.54 4.98
N ASP A 220 10.03 -1.37 6.24
CA ASP A 220 10.85 -1.67 7.42
C ASP A 220 12.30 -1.17 7.32
N ARG A 221 12.47 0.16 7.31
CA ARG A 221 13.77 0.83 7.14
C ARG A 221 14.37 1.40 8.43
N PHE A 222 13.80 1.09 9.60
CA PHE A 222 14.27 1.67 10.86
C PHE A 222 15.71 1.27 11.19
N GLY A 223 16.04 -0.02 11.05
CA GLY A 223 17.40 -0.54 11.28
C GLY A 223 18.40 0.02 10.28
N ARG A 224 17.97 0.21 9.03
CA ARG A 224 18.78 0.87 8.00
C ARG A 224 19.09 2.32 8.37
N LEU A 225 18.08 3.13 8.68
CA LEU A 225 18.28 4.52 9.05
C LEU A 225 19.18 4.66 10.29
N LEU A 226 19.01 3.76 11.26
CA LEU A 226 19.85 3.71 12.46
C LEU A 226 21.32 3.41 12.11
N ALA A 227 21.57 2.43 11.25
CA ALA A 227 22.92 2.09 10.79
C ALA A 227 23.55 3.20 9.93
N LEU A 228 22.77 3.88 9.08
CA LEU A 228 23.23 5.04 8.32
C LEU A 228 23.65 6.18 9.25
N ALA A 229 22.83 6.50 10.24
CA ALA A 229 23.14 7.53 11.24
C ALA A 229 24.35 7.14 12.11
N ALA A 230 24.48 5.86 12.47
CA ALA A 230 25.63 5.34 13.21
C ALA A 230 26.92 5.50 12.41
N ARG A 231 26.88 5.21 11.11
CA ARG A 231 28.03 5.38 10.21
C ARG A 231 28.40 6.83 10.00
N LEU A 232 27.43 7.73 9.83
CA LEU A 232 27.72 9.17 9.73
C LEU A 232 28.43 9.71 10.99
N TRP A 233 28.05 9.23 12.18
CA TRP A 233 28.80 9.57 13.39
C TRP A 233 30.18 8.90 13.39
N LYS A 234 30.25 7.60 13.12
CA LYS A 234 31.49 6.82 13.24
C LYS A 234 32.56 7.19 12.22
N ASP A 235 32.18 7.32 10.95
CA ASP A 235 33.10 7.49 9.81
C ASP A 235 33.49 8.96 9.62
N ASP A 236 32.55 9.89 9.82
CA ASP A 236 32.74 11.32 9.54
C ASP A 236 32.86 12.19 10.80
N GLU A 237 32.70 11.62 12.01
CA GLU A 237 32.60 12.34 13.29
C GLU A 237 31.47 13.40 13.33
N LEU A 238 30.40 13.18 12.54
CA LEU A 238 29.28 14.10 12.43
C LEU A 238 28.01 13.49 13.06
N PRO A 239 27.57 13.97 14.25
CA PRO A 239 26.28 13.57 14.81
C PRO A 239 25.15 14.18 13.99
N ARG A 240 24.72 13.46 12.94
CA ARG A 240 23.62 13.88 12.08
C ARG A 240 22.31 13.33 12.60
N ALA A 241 21.28 14.16 12.55
CA ALA A 241 19.93 13.67 12.76
C ALA A 241 19.49 12.83 11.55
N ALA A 242 18.57 11.92 11.79
CA ALA A 242 18.08 11.00 10.78
C ALA A 242 16.55 11.12 10.73
N VAL A 243 15.98 11.25 9.54
CA VAL A 243 14.54 11.46 9.36
C VAL A 243 13.99 10.37 8.46
N GLY A 244 13.16 9.49 9.03
CA GLY A 244 12.40 8.49 8.28
C GLY A 244 10.99 9.00 8.01
N ILE A 245 10.56 9.01 6.76
CA ILE A 245 9.24 9.50 6.35
C ILE A 245 8.48 8.34 5.68
N ASP A 246 7.30 8.00 6.21
CA ASP A 246 6.49 6.92 5.63
C ASP A 246 5.81 7.35 4.33
N GLU A 247 5.28 6.37 3.60
CA GLU A 247 4.44 6.66 2.43
C GLU A 247 3.25 7.57 2.80
N LYS A 248 2.73 8.30 1.79
CA LYS A 248 1.57 9.21 1.93
C LYS A 248 1.77 10.28 3.00
N THR A 249 3.02 10.59 3.34
CA THR A 249 3.42 11.57 4.36
C THR A 249 4.40 12.56 3.77
N ALA A 250 4.24 13.84 4.09
CA ALA A 250 5.20 14.88 3.76
C ALA A 250 5.45 15.81 4.93
N ILE A 251 6.64 16.40 4.97
CA ILE A 251 7.02 17.45 5.92
C ILE A 251 7.33 18.70 5.12
N ALA A 252 6.48 19.72 5.24
CA ALA A 252 6.70 21.03 4.63
C ALA A 252 7.41 21.93 5.65
N ILE A 253 8.65 22.30 5.36
CA ILE A 253 9.52 23.08 6.25
C ILE A 253 9.65 24.49 5.70
N ASP A 254 9.19 25.47 6.48
CA ASP A 254 9.26 26.88 6.10
C ASP A 254 10.64 27.51 6.36
N SER A 255 10.81 28.78 5.99
CA SER A 255 12.05 29.53 6.18
C SER A 255 12.46 29.75 7.65
N THR A 256 11.55 29.50 8.60
CA THR A 256 11.85 29.53 10.05
C THR A 256 12.35 28.17 10.55
N GLY A 257 12.34 27.15 9.68
CA GLY A 257 12.67 25.77 9.98
C GLY A 257 11.55 25.00 10.67
N LYS A 258 10.33 25.53 10.69
CA LYS A 258 9.16 24.83 11.21
C LYS A 258 8.64 23.87 10.13
N GLY A 259 8.81 22.57 10.38
CA GLY A 259 8.20 21.48 9.64
C GLY A 259 6.77 21.25 10.09
N THR A 260 5.85 21.32 9.13
CA THR A 260 4.44 20.95 9.30
C THR A 260 4.20 19.64 8.58
N MET A 261 3.57 18.69 9.28
CA MET A 261 3.23 17.39 8.72
C MET A 261 2.01 17.51 7.79
N HIS A 262 2.08 16.85 6.64
CA HIS A 262 1.03 16.68 5.67
C HIS A 262 0.81 15.20 5.42
N MET A 263 -0.42 14.78 5.14
CA MET A 263 -0.75 13.39 4.84
C MET A 263 -1.78 13.28 3.72
N GLN A 264 -1.73 12.16 3.00
CA GLN A 264 -2.77 11.74 2.06
C GLN A 264 -3.54 10.56 2.65
N GLY A 265 -4.87 10.65 2.66
CA GLY A 265 -5.75 9.64 3.24
C GLY A 265 -5.88 9.72 4.78
N SER A 266 -6.54 8.73 5.37
CA SER A 266 -7.01 8.74 6.77
C SER A 266 -6.12 8.00 7.77
N ALA A 267 -5.15 7.20 7.29
CA ALA A 267 -4.32 6.30 8.10
C ALA A 267 -3.26 6.98 9.00
N GLY A 268 -3.21 8.31 9.01
CA GLY A 268 -2.23 9.09 9.78
C GLY A 268 -0.85 9.06 9.12
N GLY A 269 -0.42 10.20 8.55
CA GLY A 269 0.93 10.33 7.98
C GLY A 269 1.98 10.39 9.09
N ARG A 270 3.03 9.58 9.02
CA ARG A 270 3.98 9.39 10.12
C ARG A 270 5.43 9.62 9.67
N ALA A 271 6.19 10.27 10.53
CA ALA A 271 7.63 10.43 10.37
C ALA A 271 8.35 10.22 11.70
N TRP A 272 9.63 9.89 11.64
CA TRP A 272 10.47 9.64 12.80
C TRP A 272 11.73 10.46 12.67
N VAL A 273 12.04 11.22 13.73
CA VAL A 273 13.27 12.00 13.82
C VAL A 273 14.16 11.39 14.89
N LEU A 274 15.25 10.79 14.46
CA LEU A 274 16.33 10.30 15.30
C LEU A 274 17.25 11.50 15.60
N THR A 275 17.50 11.76 16.88
CA THR A 275 18.43 12.82 17.29
C THR A 275 19.52 12.19 18.15
N PRO A 276 20.60 11.70 17.52
CA PRO A 276 21.68 11.04 18.23
C PRO A 276 22.36 11.97 19.25
N THR A 277 22.52 11.48 20.48
CA THR A 277 23.21 12.22 21.57
C THR A 277 24.50 11.54 22.05
N THR A 278 24.71 10.27 21.67
CA THR A 278 25.88 9.46 22.04
C THR A 278 26.42 8.74 20.81
N MET A 279 27.74 8.55 20.75
CA MET A 279 28.39 7.77 19.70
C MET A 279 28.00 6.28 19.81
N PRO A 280 27.89 5.54 18.69
CA PRO A 280 27.67 4.10 18.72
C PRO A 280 28.72 3.35 19.54
N GLU A 281 28.27 2.47 20.44
CA GLU A 281 29.13 1.56 21.19
C GLU A 281 29.86 0.58 20.26
N ARG A 282 29.19 0.14 19.18
CA ARG A 282 29.80 -0.64 18.10
C ARG A 282 29.20 -0.29 16.76
N CYS A 283 30.02 0.17 15.83
CA CYS A 283 29.70 0.32 14.41
C CYS A 283 30.98 -0.06 13.64
N GLU A 284 31.05 -1.31 13.18
CA GLU A 284 32.25 -1.90 12.59
C GLU A 284 31.86 -2.85 11.45
N LYS A 285 32.71 -2.96 10.43
CA LYS A 285 32.47 -3.83 9.28
C LYS A 285 32.38 -5.30 9.69
N GLY A 286 31.34 -5.99 9.20
CA GLY A 286 31.09 -7.42 9.46
C GLY A 286 30.66 -7.73 10.89
N ARG A 287 30.27 -6.73 11.67
CA ARG A 287 29.85 -6.86 13.07
C ARG A 287 28.51 -6.18 13.24
N THR A 288 27.64 -6.77 14.06
CA THR A 288 26.33 -6.20 14.33
C THR A 288 26.46 -4.81 14.97
N LEU A 289 25.58 -3.89 14.59
CA LEU A 289 25.46 -2.58 15.22
C LEU A 289 25.09 -2.73 16.71
N VAL A 290 25.77 -1.97 17.58
CA VAL A 290 25.32 -1.72 18.96
C VAL A 290 25.22 -0.22 19.14
N TRP A 291 24.00 0.25 19.29
CA TRP A 291 23.75 1.67 19.50
C TRP A 291 22.40 1.93 20.11
N GLU A 292 22.32 2.90 21.02
CA GLU A 292 21.06 3.42 21.53
C GLU A 292 20.90 4.90 21.16
N THR A 293 19.71 5.29 20.69
CA THR A 293 19.41 6.68 20.33
C THR A 293 17.98 7.09 20.64
N SER A 294 17.77 8.39 20.83
CA SER A 294 16.45 8.99 21.04
C SER A 294 15.73 9.20 19.71
N VAL A 295 14.44 8.87 19.71
CA VAL A 295 13.52 8.99 18.58
C VAL A 295 12.34 9.87 18.97
N GLN A 296 11.93 10.75 18.06
CA GLN A 296 10.66 11.47 18.13
C GLN A 296 9.77 11.01 16.97
N LYS A 297 8.62 10.42 17.27
CA LYS A 297 7.59 10.10 16.28
C LYS A 297 6.66 11.31 16.10
N LEU A 298 6.44 11.67 14.85
CA LEU A 298 5.56 12.72 14.38
C LEU A 298 4.37 12.10 13.65
N ASP A 299 3.19 12.61 13.94
CA ASP A 299 1.93 12.15 13.35
C ASP A 299 1.10 13.33 12.84
N ALA A 300 0.90 13.36 11.53
CA ALA A 300 0.13 14.37 10.82
C ALA A 300 -1.32 14.44 11.33
N LYS A 301 -1.91 13.32 11.78
CA LYS A 301 -3.28 13.26 12.29
C LYS A 301 -3.46 14.12 13.53
N TYR A 302 -2.42 14.27 14.34
CA TYR A 302 -2.44 15.08 15.55
C TYR A 302 -1.93 16.50 15.33
N GLY A 303 -1.65 16.88 14.07
CA GLY A 303 -1.11 18.19 13.73
C GLY A 303 0.30 18.40 14.28
N ASP A 304 1.08 17.32 14.43
CA ASP A 304 2.45 17.42 14.93
C ASP A 304 3.27 18.36 14.05
N THR A 305 4.12 19.15 14.71
CA THR A 305 5.09 20.02 14.06
C THR A 305 6.47 19.76 14.65
N TYR A 306 7.49 19.99 13.84
CA TYR A 306 8.88 19.78 14.23
C TYR A 306 9.75 20.94 13.80
N ASN A 307 10.52 21.50 14.72
CA ASN A 307 11.45 22.56 14.42
C ASN A 307 12.83 21.97 14.12
N PHE A 308 13.24 22.08 12.86
CA PHE A 308 14.50 21.54 12.35
C PHE A 308 15.72 22.44 12.64
N MET A 309 15.51 23.67 13.12
CA MET A 309 16.61 24.54 13.55
C MET A 309 17.15 24.15 14.93
N ASN A 310 16.28 23.67 15.82
CA ASN A 310 16.65 23.27 17.18
C ASN A 310 16.38 21.79 17.48
N MET A 311 16.00 21.01 16.46
CA MET A 311 15.71 19.57 16.53
C MET A 311 14.71 19.21 17.64
N SER A 312 13.57 19.91 17.66
CA SER A 312 12.54 19.71 18.68
C SER A 312 11.13 19.62 18.10
N GLY A 313 10.39 18.59 18.52
CA GLY A 313 8.95 18.45 18.24
C GLY A 313 8.10 19.27 19.22
N GLY A 314 7.02 19.85 18.72
CA GLY A 314 5.93 20.35 19.58
C GLY A 314 5.15 19.19 20.20
N ALA A 315 4.46 19.42 21.33
CA ALA A 315 3.44 18.48 21.77
C ALA A 315 2.30 18.45 20.72
N PRO A 316 1.74 17.28 20.36
CA PRO A 316 1.80 15.99 21.06
C PRO A 316 2.86 14.95 20.61
N SER A 317 3.96 15.32 19.93
CA SER A 317 4.98 14.36 19.46
C SER A 317 5.49 13.38 20.54
N GLN A 318 5.66 12.11 20.17
CA GLN A 318 6.01 11.02 21.09
C GLN A 318 7.51 10.77 21.09
N LYS A 319 8.17 10.90 22.26
CA LYS A 319 9.60 10.62 22.42
C LYS A 319 9.83 9.27 23.09
N TYR A 320 10.75 8.49 22.54
CA TYR A 320 11.15 7.17 23.05
C TYR A 320 12.58 6.85 22.61
N THR A 321 13.09 5.70 23.03
CA THR A 321 14.43 5.23 22.71
C THR A 321 14.35 4.00 21.84
N VAL A 322 15.26 3.90 20.88
CA VAL A 322 15.49 2.68 20.10
C VAL A 322 16.95 2.28 20.28
N SER A 323 17.19 1.00 20.61
CA SER A 323 18.52 0.42 20.63
C SER A 323 18.66 -0.71 19.62
N ALA A 324 19.81 -0.77 18.96
CA ALA A 324 20.28 -1.91 18.20
C ALA A 324 21.26 -2.72 19.05
N SER A 325 21.08 -4.03 19.08
CA SER A 325 22.05 -4.97 19.66
C SER A 325 21.83 -6.35 19.04
N ASP A 326 22.91 -7.09 18.80
CA ASP A 326 22.85 -8.46 18.26
C ASP A 326 22.04 -8.61 16.96
N GLY A 327 22.09 -7.58 16.11
CA GLY A 327 21.40 -7.57 14.81
C GLY A 327 19.91 -7.25 14.88
N ALA A 328 19.37 -6.88 16.04
CA ALA A 328 17.95 -6.60 16.25
C ALA A 328 17.71 -5.25 16.94
N LEU A 329 16.51 -4.70 16.77
CA LEU A 329 16.04 -3.49 17.45
C LEU A 329 15.32 -3.78 18.76
N LYS A 330 15.36 -2.81 19.67
CA LYS A 330 14.58 -2.76 20.91
C LYS A 330 13.97 -1.35 21.04
N PRO A 331 12.64 -1.21 21.13
CA PRO A 331 11.65 -2.28 20.97
C PRO A 331 11.73 -2.94 19.58
N GLY A 332 11.29 -4.20 19.50
CA GLY A 332 11.30 -4.97 18.25
C GLY A 332 10.39 -4.36 17.17
N ASP A 333 9.29 -3.72 17.58
CA ASP A 333 8.55 -2.77 16.75
C ASP A 333 8.98 -1.34 17.14
N PRO A 334 9.95 -0.74 16.44
CA PRO A 334 10.40 0.63 16.70
C PRO A 334 9.38 1.68 16.22
N TYR A 335 8.31 1.30 15.52
CA TYR A 335 7.34 2.22 14.94
C TYR A 335 6.15 2.50 15.86
N SER A 336 5.82 1.57 16.75
CA SER A 336 4.71 1.64 17.70
C SER A 336 5.23 1.66 19.15
N PRO A 337 5.87 2.75 19.61
CA PRO A 337 6.32 2.83 20.99
C PRO A 337 5.13 2.69 21.95
N PRO A 338 5.25 1.93 23.06
CA PRO A 338 4.19 1.81 24.04
C PRO A 338 3.82 3.20 24.56
N ARG A 339 2.51 3.51 24.60
CA ARG A 339 2.03 4.80 25.12
C ARG A 339 2.49 4.95 26.56
N ARG A 340 3.01 6.14 26.93
CA ARG A 340 3.18 6.50 28.35
C ARG A 340 1.83 6.32 29.04
N ALA A 341 1.81 5.49 30.08
CA ALA A 341 0.68 5.40 31.00
C ALA A 341 0.32 6.82 31.46
N SER A 342 -0.97 7.12 31.42
CA SER A 342 -1.47 8.34 32.04
C SER A 342 -1.23 8.25 33.55
N ARG A 343 -1.11 9.39 34.23
CA ARG A 343 -0.83 9.52 35.68
C ARG A 343 -1.81 8.77 36.62
N ALA A 344 -2.77 8.02 36.10
CA ALA A 344 -3.77 7.24 36.82
C ALA A 344 -3.33 5.81 37.17
N ASP A 345 -2.22 5.30 36.61
CA ASP A 345 -1.84 3.88 36.72
C ASP A 345 -0.69 3.60 37.73
N GLU A 346 -0.23 4.60 38.50
CA GLU A 346 0.92 4.47 39.42
C GLU A 346 0.60 3.90 40.82
N GLU A 347 -0.64 3.51 41.12
CA GLU A 347 -0.99 2.81 42.37
C GLU A 347 -1.35 1.36 42.10
N GLY A 348 -0.34 0.47 42.10
CA GLY A 348 -0.63 -0.95 41.89
C GLY A 348 0.53 -1.91 41.87
N THR A 349 1.17 -2.09 43.03
CA THR A 349 1.91 -3.31 43.45
C THR A 349 3.28 -3.61 42.81
N THR A 350 4.25 -3.62 43.71
CA THR A 350 5.66 -3.99 43.61
C THR A 350 5.92 -5.51 43.65
N ARG A 351 6.98 -5.93 42.91
CA ARG A 351 8.05 -6.91 43.26
C ARG A 351 7.80 -8.44 43.05
N PRO A 352 8.87 -9.26 42.95
CA PRO A 352 9.72 -9.46 41.76
C PRO A 352 9.90 -10.99 41.47
N ASP A 353 10.65 -11.37 40.44
CA ASP A 353 11.81 -12.28 40.61
C ASP A 353 12.44 -12.71 39.28
N VAL A 354 13.77 -12.82 39.38
CA VAL A 354 14.78 -13.08 38.36
C VAL A 354 15.22 -14.54 38.49
N VAL A 355 15.18 -15.34 37.42
CA VAL A 355 16.07 -16.49 37.09
C VAL A 355 15.78 -16.85 35.62
N GLY A 356 16.68 -17.13 34.69
CA GLY A 356 18.13 -17.14 34.62
C GLY A 356 18.50 -17.55 33.17
N GLN A 357 19.60 -17.01 32.66
CA GLN A 357 20.23 -17.47 31.42
C GLN A 357 20.91 -18.82 31.66
N GLN A 358 20.81 -19.74 30.70
CA GLN A 358 21.93 -20.45 30.03
C GLN A 358 21.46 -21.73 29.33
N GLU A 359 22.23 -22.09 28.30
CA GLU A 359 22.28 -23.37 27.55
C GLU A 359 21.40 -23.52 26.30
N ALA A 360 22.04 -23.37 25.13
CA ALA A 360 22.21 -24.48 24.18
C ALA A 360 23.06 -24.02 22.98
N GLU A 361 24.38 -24.22 23.09
CA GLU A 361 25.25 -24.42 21.93
C GLU A 361 25.12 -25.88 21.45
N HIS A 362 25.51 -26.11 20.19
CA HIS A 362 25.63 -27.38 19.46
C HIS A 362 24.35 -27.90 18.78
N LEU A 363 24.25 -27.62 17.47
CA LEU A 363 23.99 -28.67 16.47
C LEU A 363 24.68 -28.31 15.15
N SER A 364 25.20 -29.35 14.52
CA SER A 364 26.32 -29.42 13.58
C SER A 364 26.00 -29.04 12.14
N GLU A 365 27.07 -28.68 11.41
CA GLU A 365 27.19 -28.71 9.96
C GLU A 365 26.49 -29.91 9.32
N GLY A 366 25.64 -29.65 8.32
CA GLY A 366 25.22 -30.68 7.39
C GLY A 366 23.80 -30.58 6.83
N VAL A 367 23.43 -29.46 6.19
CA VAL A 367 22.70 -29.41 4.90
C VAL A 367 22.96 -28.02 4.28
N ARG A 368 24.20 -27.78 3.86
CA ARG A 368 24.50 -26.73 2.87
C ARG A 368 24.63 -27.44 1.54
N ASP A 369 23.52 -27.54 0.81
CA ASP A 369 23.48 -27.71 -0.65
C ASP A 369 22.03 -27.83 -1.13
N ARG A 370 21.42 -26.66 -1.43
CA ARG A 370 20.48 -26.43 -2.54
C ARG A 370 19.91 -25.00 -2.50
N LEU A 371 20.78 -24.00 -2.51
CA LEU A 371 20.40 -22.63 -2.86
C LEU A 371 21.52 -22.02 -3.69
N ALA A 372 21.53 -22.38 -4.96
CA ALA A 372 22.23 -21.65 -5.99
C ALA A 372 21.29 -21.57 -7.19
N TYR A 373 20.49 -20.50 -7.24
CA TYR A 373 20.13 -19.91 -8.51
C TYR A 373 20.27 -18.39 -8.42
N GLN A 374 20.95 -17.87 -9.43
CA GLN A 374 21.53 -16.55 -9.55
C GLN A 374 20.68 -15.77 -10.57
N TYR A 375 20.59 -14.46 -10.36
CA TYR A 375 20.12 -13.38 -11.26
C TYR A 375 18.64 -12.97 -11.30
N ASP A 376 18.48 -11.65 -11.11
CA ASP A 376 17.39 -10.71 -11.43
C ASP A 376 16.98 -10.81 -12.91
N PRO A 377 15.68 -10.96 -13.27
CA PRO A 377 14.90 -9.85 -13.87
C PRO A 377 13.35 -9.95 -13.63
N PRO A 378 12.48 -9.32 -14.45
CA PRO A 378 11.34 -8.48 -14.03
C PRO A 378 10.12 -9.24 -13.45
N LEU A 379 9.17 -8.47 -12.88
CA LEU A 379 7.84 -8.80 -12.26
C LEU A 379 6.92 -9.89 -12.89
N CYS A 380 7.36 -10.69 -13.85
CA CYS A 380 6.57 -11.70 -14.58
C CYS A 380 6.88 -13.16 -14.21
N ASP A 381 7.98 -13.45 -13.51
CA ASP A 381 8.41 -14.85 -13.25
C ASP A 381 7.56 -15.58 -12.18
N TRP A 382 6.77 -14.86 -11.37
CA TRP A 382 5.92 -15.46 -10.34
C TRP A 382 4.51 -15.83 -10.82
N CYS A 383 4.15 -15.46 -12.06
CA CYS A 383 2.88 -15.84 -12.68
C CYS A 383 3.18 -17.01 -13.64
N GLU A 384 3.37 -18.22 -13.10
CA GLU A 384 3.80 -19.38 -13.89
C GLU A 384 2.85 -19.68 -15.07
N GLY A 385 3.34 -19.47 -16.30
CA GLY A 385 2.86 -20.14 -17.51
C GLY A 385 1.89 -19.35 -18.40
N GLY A 386 2.40 -18.39 -19.17
CA GLY A 386 1.71 -17.82 -20.33
C GLY A 386 1.97 -16.32 -20.48
N ALA A 387 1.86 -15.78 -21.70
CA ALA A 387 2.17 -14.38 -22.02
C ALA A 387 1.52 -13.39 -21.04
N CYS A 388 2.30 -12.83 -20.12
CA CYS A 388 1.83 -11.87 -19.13
C CYS A 388 1.95 -10.46 -19.70
N ASN A 389 0.81 -9.77 -19.84
CA ASN A 389 0.77 -8.35 -20.15
C ASN A 389 0.43 -7.57 -18.85
N PRO A 390 1.37 -6.85 -18.23
CA PRO A 390 1.13 -6.07 -17.02
C PRO A 390 0.16 -4.90 -17.24
N GLN A 391 -0.10 -4.55 -18.50
CA GLN A 391 -1.09 -3.58 -18.92
C GLN A 391 -2.01 -4.27 -19.91
N CYS A 392 -2.76 -5.29 -19.47
CA CYS A 392 -3.56 -6.20 -20.31
C CYS A 392 -4.64 -5.51 -21.19
N GLY A 393 -4.59 -4.19 -21.33
CA GLY A 393 -5.56 -3.32 -21.93
C GLY A 393 -6.77 -3.38 -21.03
N VAL A 394 -6.81 -2.58 -19.96
CA VAL A 394 -7.99 -2.47 -19.11
C VAL A 394 -8.57 -1.09 -19.26
N VAL A 395 -9.89 -1.01 -19.19
CA VAL A 395 -10.61 0.26 -19.16
C VAL A 395 -11.48 0.30 -17.92
N LYS A 396 -11.47 1.45 -17.25
CA LYS A 396 -12.43 1.75 -16.20
C LYS A 396 -13.76 2.09 -16.85
N ASP A 397 -14.82 1.51 -16.35
CA ASP A 397 -16.19 1.79 -16.77
C ASP A 397 -17.08 1.96 -15.53
N LEU A 398 -18.29 2.49 -15.74
CA LEU A 398 -19.25 2.78 -14.68
C LEU A 398 -20.53 1.96 -14.91
N PHE A 399 -21.00 1.33 -13.84
CA PHE A 399 -22.27 0.61 -13.82
C PHE A 399 -23.26 1.34 -12.91
N ASN A 400 -24.46 1.60 -13.43
CA ASN A 400 -25.51 2.23 -12.64
C ASN A 400 -26.06 1.25 -11.62
N VAL A 401 -26.12 1.68 -10.37
CA VAL A 401 -26.73 0.91 -9.29
C VAL A 401 -28.10 1.46 -8.91
N SER A 402 -28.87 0.73 -8.10
CA SER A 402 -30.23 1.10 -7.69
C SER A 402 -30.33 2.47 -7.02
N ILE A 403 -29.27 2.89 -6.32
CA ILE A 403 -29.21 4.21 -5.68
C ILE A 403 -28.76 5.33 -6.63
N THR A 404 -28.28 5.02 -7.84
CA THR A 404 -27.79 6.03 -8.80
C THR A 404 -28.81 7.14 -9.05
N PRO A 405 -30.13 6.89 -9.21
CA PRO A 405 -31.11 7.97 -9.33
C PRO A 405 -31.20 8.89 -8.11
N ALA A 406 -30.90 8.38 -6.91
CA ALA A 406 -30.93 9.14 -5.66
C ALA A 406 -29.63 9.93 -5.44
N VAL A 407 -28.48 9.38 -5.82
CA VAL A 407 -27.16 9.98 -5.54
C VAL A 407 -26.47 10.60 -6.75
N GLY A 408 -26.95 10.34 -7.97
CA GLY A 408 -26.30 10.74 -9.23
C GLY A 408 -24.94 10.06 -9.49
N ARG A 409 -24.66 8.95 -8.81
CA ARG A 409 -23.36 8.25 -8.80
C ARG A 409 -23.53 6.79 -9.19
N ALA A 410 -22.57 6.29 -9.96
CA ALA A 410 -22.46 4.91 -10.42
C ALA A 410 -21.29 4.20 -9.73
N PHE A 411 -21.22 2.88 -9.88
CA PHE A 411 -20.15 2.07 -9.30
C PHE A 411 -19.05 1.81 -10.35
N PRO A 412 -17.76 2.07 -10.03
CA PRO A 412 -16.67 1.84 -10.95
C PRO A 412 -16.21 0.38 -10.97
N TYR A 413 -15.87 -0.11 -12.16
CA TYR A 413 -15.29 -1.44 -12.36
C TYR A 413 -14.34 -1.47 -13.56
N TRP A 414 -13.49 -2.48 -13.63
CA TRP A 414 -12.56 -2.70 -14.74
C TRP A 414 -13.05 -3.80 -15.65
N ARG A 415 -12.91 -3.59 -16.95
CA ARG A 415 -13.17 -4.57 -18.01
C ARG A 415 -12.13 -4.50 -19.13
N SER A 416 -12.18 -5.45 -20.05
CA SER A 416 -11.42 -5.37 -21.30
C SER A 416 -12.00 -4.28 -22.23
N PRO A 417 -11.17 -3.49 -22.94
CA PRO A 417 -11.60 -2.53 -23.94
C PRO A 417 -12.39 -3.17 -25.09
N THR A 418 -12.17 -4.46 -25.35
CA THR A 418 -12.89 -5.19 -26.40
C THR A 418 -14.23 -5.76 -25.94
N ALA A 419 -14.46 -5.88 -24.64
CA ALA A 419 -15.77 -6.27 -24.09
C ALA A 419 -16.70 -5.06 -24.09
N ALA A 420 -17.99 -5.24 -24.39
CA ALA A 420 -18.97 -4.18 -24.21
C ALA A 420 -19.09 -3.80 -22.72
N PRO A 421 -19.60 -2.61 -22.36
CA PRO A 421 -19.95 -2.28 -20.98
C PRO A 421 -20.97 -3.27 -20.38
N LEU A 422 -20.90 -3.50 -19.06
CA LEU A 422 -21.85 -4.32 -18.32
C LEU A 422 -23.28 -3.84 -18.56
N GLY A 423 -24.16 -4.76 -18.98
CA GLY A 423 -25.56 -4.47 -19.26
C GLY A 423 -25.83 -4.15 -20.74
N VAL A 424 -24.80 -4.13 -21.59
CA VAL A 424 -24.95 -4.04 -23.05
C VAL A 424 -25.11 -5.45 -23.63
N HIS A 425 -26.07 -5.60 -24.55
CA HIS A 425 -26.38 -6.90 -25.17
C HIS A 425 -25.17 -7.50 -25.87
N ASP A 426 -24.88 -8.75 -25.54
CA ASP A 426 -23.82 -9.56 -26.15
C ASP A 426 -24.21 -11.05 -26.09
N GLU A 427 -24.48 -11.65 -27.25
CA GLU A 427 -24.85 -13.06 -27.34
C GLU A 427 -23.66 -14.02 -27.29
N ASP A 428 -22.43 -13.52 -27.45
CA ASP A 428 -21.22 -14.35 -27.40
C ASP A 428 -20.81 -14.70 -25.96
N ILE A 429 -21.31 -13.96 -24.96
CA ILE A 429 -20.98 -14.21 -23.56
C ILE A 429 -21.71 -15.46 -23.04
N THR A 430 -20.91 -16.43 -22.57
CA THR A 430 -21.39 -17.68 -21.98
C THR A 430 -20.98 -17.87 -20.51
N LEU A 431 -20.01 -17.08 -20.03
CA LEU A 431 -19.52 -17.09 -18.66
C LEU A 431 -19.33 -15.66 -18.16
N GLY A 432 -19.83 -15.35 -16.97
CA GLY A 432 -19.54 -14.10 -16.26
C GLY A 432 -18.61 -14.33 -15.08
N VAL A 433 -17.60 -13.49 -14.90
CA VAL A 433 -16.64 -13.57 -13.81
C VAL A 433 -16.54 -12.21 -13.12
N ILE A 434 -16.75 -12.20 -11.82
CA ILE A 434 -16.44 -11.07 -10.93
C ILE A 434 -15.21 -11.44 -10.12
N VAL A 435 -14.11 -10.70 -10.29
CA VAL A 435 -12.87 -10.86 -9.51
C VAL A 435 -12.66 -9.67 -8.59
N HIS A 436 -12.63 -9.90 -7.28
CA HIS A 436 -12.47 -8.84 -6.28
C HIS A 436 -11.03 -8.70 -5.82
N HIS A 437 -10.56 -7.45 -5.74
CA HIS A 437 -9.23 -7.12 -5.24
C HIS A 437 -9.07 -7.32 -3.72
N GLY A 438 -7.82 -7.36 -3.27
CA GLY A 438 -7.44 -7.37 -1.85
C GLY A 438 -7.52 -5.99 -1.18
N VAL A 439 -6.86 -5.84 -0.03
CA VAL A 439 -6.85 -4.58 0.76
C VAL A 439 -6.23 -3.39 0.02
N ALA A 440 -5.37 -3.64 -0.96
CA ALA A 440 -4.69 -2.61 -1.75
C ALA A 440 -5.60 -1.88 -2.74
N ARG A 441 -6.88 -2.30 -2.89
CA ARG A 441 -7.87 -1.67 -3.78
C ARG A 441 -7.40 -1.49 -5.23
N ASN A 442 -6.59 -2.41 -5.73
CA ASN A 442 -6.03 -2.42 -7.08
C ASN A 442 -6.84 -3.31 -8.03
N GLY A 443 -8.09 -2.94 -8.32
CA GLY A 443 -9.00 -3.73 -9.17
C GLY A 443 -8.47 -3.98 -10.58
N ASN A 444 -7.69 -3.06 -11.14
CA ASN A 444 -7.05 -3.21 -12.45
C ASN A 444 -6.05 -4.39 -12.48
N ASP A 445 -5.26 -4.57 -11.41
CA ASP A 445 -4.26 -5.64 -11.33
C ASP A 445 -4.93 -7.01 -11.19
N TYR A 446 -6.01 -7.07 -10.41
CA TYR A 446 -6.82 -8.28 -10.23
C TYR A 446 -7.60 -8.67 -11.48
N PHE A 447 -8.08 -7.68 -12.23
CA PHE A 447 -8.59 -7.91 -13.57
C PHE A 447 -7.53 -8.57 -14.45
N CYS A 448 -6.31 -8.01 -14.54
CA CYS A 448 -5.27 -8.59 -15.39
C CYS A 448 -4.82 -9.97 -14.93
N SER A 449 -4.74 -10.20 -13.62
CA SER A 449 -4.40 -11.51 -13.06
C SER A 449 -5.38 -12.59 -13.50
N MET A 450 -6.69 -12.33 -13.41
CA MET A 450 -7.73 -13.25 -13.85
C MET A 450 -7.79 -13.37 -15.37
N TYR A 451 -7.66 -12.26 -16.10
CA TYR A 451 -7.69 -12.24 -17.56
C TYR A 451 -6.59 -13.13 -18.17
N ASN A 452 -5.37 -13.05 -17.62
CA ASN A 452 -4.27 -13.91 -18.05
C ASN A 452 -4.56 -15.40 -17.73
N GLY A 453 -5.19 -15.71 -16.59
CA GLY A 453 -5.66 -17.05 -16.27
C GLY A 453 -6.71 -17.58 -17.27
N LEU A 454 -7.66 -16.73 -17.67
CA LEU A 454 -8.65 -17.05 -18.70
C LEU A 454 -7.99 -17.30 -20.06
N LEU A 455 -7.02 -16.47 -20.46
CA LEU A 455 -6.27 -16.69 -21.71
C LEU A 455 -5.48 -18.00 -21.67
N LYS A 456 -4.88 -18.35 -20.54
CA LYS A 456 -4.19 -19.64 -20.34
C LYS A 456 -5.14 -20.83 -20.48
N ARG A 457 -6.37 -20.71 -19.97
CA ARG A 457 -7.38 -21.78 -19.99
C ARG A 457 -8.13 -21.93 -21.31
N PHE A 458 -8.46 -20.82 -21.96
CA PHE A 458 -9.40 -20.76 -23.09
C PHE A 458 -8.78 -20.21 -24.38
N GLY A 459 -7.58 -19.62 -24.33
CA GLY A 459 -6.97 -18.97 -25.48
C GLY A 459 -7.89 -17.89 -26.06
N ALA A 460 -8.13 -17.94 -27.37
CA ALA A 460 -9.01 -17.01 -28.07
C ALA A 460 -10.48 -17.09 -27.62
N GLU A 461 -10.91 -18.22 -27.04
CA GLU A 461 -12.28 -18.39 -26.55
C GLU A 461 -12.55 -17.63 -25.24
N ALA A 462 -11.52 -17.05 -24.62
CA ALA A 462 -11.68 -16.13 -23.49
C ALA A 462 -12.56 -14.91 -23.86
N ARG A 463 -12.74 -14.60 -25.15
CA ARG A 463 -13.69 -13.57 -25.63
C ARG A 463 -15.15 -13.87 -25.25
N HIS A 464 -15.49 -15.13 -24.98
CA HIS A 464 -16.83 -15.55 -24.55
C HIS A 464 -17.05 -15.40 -23.03
N VAL A 465 -16.09 -14.78 -22.33
CA VAL A 465 -16.14 -14.52 -20.89
C VAL A 465 -16.26 -13.03 -20.64
N PHE A 466 -17.31 -12.63 -19.91
CA PHE A 466 -17.41 -11.29 -19.39
C PHE A 466 -16.68 -11.22 -18.04
N LEU A 467 -15.48 -10.64 -18.03
CA LEU A 467 -14.72 -10.41 -16.80
C LEU A 467 -14.97 -8.98 -16.31
N ALA A 468 -15.30 -8.84 -15.02
CA ALA A 468 -15.38 -7.57 -14.33
C ALA A 468 -14.57 -7.62 -13.03
N SER A 469 -13.78 -6.59 -12.77
CA SER A 469 -13.21 -6.36 -11.44
C SER A 469 -13.86 -5.12 -10.81
N PRO A 470 -14.70 -5.28 -9.78
CA PRO A 470 -15.17 -4.16 -8.96
C PRO A 470 -14.00 -3.28 -8.50
N GLN A 471 -14.20 -1.97 -8.48
CA GLN A 471 -13.23 -1.03 -7.95
C GLN A 471 -13.83 -0.35 -6.73
N ILE A 472 -13.48 -0.83 -5.53
CA ILE A 472 -13.85 -0.12 -4.30
C ILE A 472 -12.94 1.09 -4.17
N TYR A 473 -13.55 2.26 -3.98
CA TYR A 473 -12.84 3.47 -3.60
C TYR A 473 -13.11 3.83 -2.14
N GLU A 474 -12.11 4.42 -1.51
CA GLU A 474 -12.21 5.22 -0.30
C GLU A 474 -12.07 6.70 -0.64
N PRO A 475 -12.42 7.64 0.26
CA PRO A 475 -12.21 9.07 0.00
C PRO A 475 -10.76 9.38 -0.41
N SER A 476 -9.80 8.62 0.13
CA SER A 476 -8.37 8.78 -0.16
C SER A 476 -7.96 8.40 -1.59
N ASP A 477 -8.78 7.62 -2.30
CA ASP A 477 -8.53 7.20 -3.68
C ASP A 477 -9.03 8.25 -4.69
N GLY A 478 -9.61 9.37 -4.21
CA GLY A 478 -10.10 10.47 -5.05
C GLY A 478 -11.23 10.09 -6.02
N PRO A 479 -12.31 9.43 -5.55
CA PRO A 479 -13.41 9.04 -6.42
C PRO A 479 -14.02 10.26 -7.11
N ALA A 480 -14.37 10.12 -8.39
CA ALA A 480 -15.05 11.19 -9.11
C ALA A 480 -16.40 11.51 -8.44
N SER A 481 -16.93 12.72 -8.66
CA SER A 481 -18.25 13.11 -8.12
C SER A 481 -19.40 12.22 -8.62
N THR A 482 -19.16 11.44 -9.67
CA THR A 482 -20.06 10.45 -10.29
C THR A 482 -19.85 9.02 -9.77
N GLU A 483 -18.94 8.79 -8.82
CA GLU A 483 -18.55 7.45 -8.37
C GLU A 483 -18.95 7.20 -6.91
N LEU A 484 -19.33 5.96 -6.61
CA LEU A 484 -19.54 5.48 -5.24
C LEU A 484 -18.21 5.17 -4.56
N TYR A 485 -18.18 5.36 -3.24
CA TYR A 485 -17.04 5.05 -2.39
C TYR A 485 -17.49 4.64 -0.98
N TRP A 486 -16.61 3.98 -0.24
CA TRP A 486 -16.81 3.48 1.12
C TRP A 486 -15.87 4.20 2.08
N GLU A 487 -16.26 4.33 3.35
CA GLU A 487 -15.35 4.79 4.39
C GLU A 487 -14.61 3.58 4.94
N ASP A 488 -13.29 3.66 5.10
CA ASP A 488 -12.54 2.66 5.87
C ASP A 488 -12.75 2.95 7.35
N ASP A 489 -13.84 2.43 7.90
CA ASP A 489 -14.00 2.30 9.34
C ASP A 489 -13.81 0.84 9.79
N ASP A 490 -13.26 0.68 10.99
CA ASP A 490 -13.11 -0.62 11.64
C ASP A 490 -14.45 -1.18 12.14
N THR A 491 -15.59 -0.59 11.74
CA THR A 491 -16.91 -1.06 12.11
C THR A 491 -17.51 -1.88 10.97
N ALA A 492 -18.28 -2.91 11.31
CA ALA A 492 -18.96 -3.70 10.30
C ALA A 492 -19.89 -2.87 9.39
N GLU A 493 -20.42 -1.75 9.90
CA GLU A 493 -21.47 -0.98 9.24
C GLU A 493 -21.01 -0.27 7.96
N ARG A 494 -19.74 0.14 7.84
CA ARG A 494 -19.21 0.79 6.62
C ARG A 494 -18.06 0.06 5.98
N ASN A 495 -17.49 -0.96 6.63
CA ASN A 495 -16.39 -1.68 6.02
C ASN A 495 -16.85 -2.53 4.81
N TRP A 496 -16.32 -2.21 3.62
CA TRP A 496 -16.73 -2.83 2.36
C TRP A 496 -16.49 -4.35 2.34
N LYS A 497 -15.44 -4.87 3.00
CA LYS A 497 -15.15 -6.32 3.04
C LYS A 497 -16.07 -7.09 4.01
N TRP A 498 -16.97 -6.37 4.69
CA TRP A 498 -17.97 -6.89 5.63
C TRP A 498 -19.41 -6.72 5.11
N GLY A 499 -19.61 -6.19 3.91
CA GLY A 499 -20.95 -5.88 3.40
C GLY A 499 -21.50 -4.55 3.92
N GLY A 500 -20.62 -3.68 4.42
CA GLY A 500 -20.99 -2.36 4.92
C GLY A 500 -21.53 -1.44 3.81
N ASN A 501 -22.25 -0.41 4.24
CA ASN A 501 -22.85 0.60 3.37
C ASN A 501 -21.82 1.61 2.88
N SER A 502 -21.95 2.04 1.63
CA SER A 502 -21.18 3.14 1.02
C SER A 502 -21.28 4.42 1.86
N SER A 503 -20.39 5.38 1.63
CA SER A 503 -20.26 6.56 2.48
C SER A 503 -21.59 7.28 2.71
N ALA A 504 -21.83 7.63 3.98
CA ALA A 504 -23.02 8.38 4.38
C ALA A 504 -23.08 9.79 3.78
N ALA A 505 -21.93 10.33 3.34
CA ALA A 505 -21.84 11.63 2.67
C ALA A 505 -22.60 11.66 1.32
N LEU A 506 -22.99 10.50 0.79
CA LEU A 506 -23.67 10.37 -0.50
C LEU A 506 -25.18 10.64 -0.45
N SER A 507 -25.76 11.02 0.70
CA SER A 507 -27.21 11.23 0.92
C SER A 507 -28.09 9.97 0.83
N ALA A 508 -27.68 8.97 0.06
CA ALA A 508 -28.14 7.59 0.17
C ALA A 508 -26.92 6.65 0.14
N SER A 509 -27.02 5.50 0.78
CA SER A 509 -25.96 4.51 0.83
C SER A 509 -26.43 3.15 0.36
N ILE A 510 -25.50 2.34 -0.16
CA ILE A 510 -25.74 0.99 -0.64
C ILE A 510 -24.68 0.06 -0.07
N SER A 511 -25.06 -1.16 0.31
CA SER A 511 -24.11 -2.17 0.75
C SER A 511 -23.17 -2.58 -0.39
N SER A 512 -21.90 -2.87 -0.08
CA SER A 512 -21.00 -3.49 -1.06
C SER A 512 -21.52 -4.84 -1.57
N PHE A 513 -22.30 -5.57 -0.77
CA PHE A 513 -22.97 -6.80 -1.20
C PHE A 513 -24.14 -6.51 -2.15
N SER A 514 -24.89 -5.44 -1.93
CA SER A 514 -25.93 -5.01 -2.88
C SER A 514 -25.33 -4.63 -4.23
N VAL A 515 -24.14 -4.02 -4.27
CA VAL A 515 -23.44 -3.76 -5.54
C VAL A 515 -23.11 -5.07 -6.26
N LEU A 516 -22.60 -6.08 -5.55
CA LEU A 516 -22.31 -7.39 -6.14
C LEU A 516 -23.59 -8.09 -6.64
N ASP A 517 -24.69 -8.05 -5.88
CA ASP A 517 -25.99 -8.55 -6.34
C ASP A 517 -26.41 -7.86 -7.64
N GLU A 518 -26.31 -6.54 -7.72
CA GLU A 518 -26.72 -5.79 -8.92
C GLU A 518 -25.84 -6.08 -10.12
N MET A 519 -24.53 -6.27 -9.93
CA MET A 519 -23.64 -6.75 -11.00
C MET A 519 -24.05 -8.14 -11.48
N LEU A 520 -24.38 -9.07 -10.56
CA LEU A 520 -24.85 -10.40 -10.91
C LEU A 520 -26.22 -10.35 -11.62
N HIS A 521 -27.14 -9.50 -11.18
CA HIS A 521 -28.42 -9.28 -11.85
C HIS A 521 -28.24 -8.74 -13.27
N ALA A 522 -27.31 -7.80 -13.47
CA ALA A 522 -26.97 -7.28 -14.79
C ALA A 522 -26.36 -8.37 -15.70
N MET A 523 -25.51 -9.24 -15.16
CA MET A 523 -24.99 -10.40 -15.89
C MET A 523 -26.07 -11.45 -16.17
N MET A 524 -27.09 -11.59 -15.32
CA MET A 524 -28.15 -12.59 -15.49
C MET A 524 -29.29 -12.19 -16.42
N ASP A 525 -29.38 -10.92 -16.85
CA ASP A 525 -30.44 -10.48 -17.75
C ASP A 525 -30.35 -11.25 -19.07
N GLN A 526 -31.35 -12.09 -19.33
CA GLN A 526 -31.46 -12.91 -20.55
C GLN A 526 -31.52 -12.08 -21.82
N ARG A 527 -31.94 -10.82 -21.73
CA ARG A 527 -31.95 -9.89 -22.86
C ARG A 527 -30.56 -9.34 -23.13
N THR A 528 -29.69 -9.31 -22.13
CA THR A 528 -28.32 -8.83 -22.26
C THR A 528 -27.39 -9.97 -22.67
N TYR A 529 -27.38 -11.07 -21.91
CA TYR A 529 -26.53 -12.23 -22.14
C TYR A 529 -27.37 -13.51 -22.28
N PRO A 530 -28.02 -13.73 -23.44
CA PRO A 530 -28.98 -14.83 -23.64
C PRO A 530 -28.34 -16.22 -23.46
N ASN A 531 -27.06 -16.36 -23.86
CA ASN A 531 -26.32 -17.62 -23.88
C ASN A 531 -25.49 -17.88 -22.62
N LEU A 532 -25.63 -17.07 -21.57
CA LEU A 532 -24.93 -17.26 -20.30
C LEU A 532 -25.27 -18.63 -19.69
N LYS A 533 -24.24 -19.36 -19.26
CA LYS A 533 -24.31 -20.70 -18.66
C LYS A 533 -23.76 -20.75 -17.24
N ALA A 534 -22.85 -19.85 -16.88
CA ALA A 534 -22.23 -19.85 -15.58
C ALA A 534 -21.84 -18.44 -15.11
N LEU A 535 -21.81 -18.27 -13.79
CA LEU A 535 -21.29 -17.12 -13.08
C LEU A 535 -20.28 -17.56 -12.04
N ILE A 536 -19.22 -16.77 -11.90
CA ILE A 536 -18.16 -16.97 -10.92
C ILE A 536 -17.94 -15.67 -10.15
N VAL A 537 -17.90 -15.78 -8.82
CA VAL A 537 -17.49 -14.69 -7.94
C VAL A 537 -16.25 -15.14 -7.17
N THR A 538 -15.13 -14.47 -7.37
CA THR A 538 -13.84 -14.83 -6.77
C THR A 538 -13.09 -13.59 -6.28
N GLY A 539 -12.07 -13.79 -5.47
CA GLY A 539 -11.27 -12.72 -4.90
C GLY A 539 -10.21 -13.27 -3.97
N HIS A 540 -9.12 -12.51 -3.80
CA HIS A 540 -7.96 -12.91 -3.01
C HIS A 540 -7.78 -11.96 -1.81
N SER A 541 -7.26 -12.46 -0.68
CA SER A 541 -7.02 -11.66 0.52
C SER A 541 -8.32 -11.05 1.06
N ALA A 542 -8.43 -9.72 1.26
CA ALA A 542 -9.72 -9.09 1.57
C ALA A 542 -10.81 -9.33 0.50
N GLY A 543 -10.41 -9.55 -0.77
CA GLY A 543 -11.29 -10.03 -1.83
C GLY A 543 -11.83 -11.43 -1.57
N GLY A 544 -11.05 -12.31 -0.94
CA GLY A 544 -11.52 -13.62 -0.50
C GLY A 544 -12.51 -13.51 0.65
N GLN A 545 -12.29 -12.55 1.57
CA GLN A 545 -13.20 -12.31 2.70
C GLN A 545 -14.57 -11.82 2.22
N ILE A 546 -14.60 -10.82 1.33
CA ILE A 546 -15.86 -10.29 0.79
C ILE A 546 -16.61 -11.40 0.02
N VAL A 547 -15.92 -12.24 -0.75
CA VAL A 547 -16.53 -13.35 -1.50
C VAL A 547 -17.17 -14.37 -0.55
N GLN A 548 -16.45 -14.78 0.51
CA GLN A 548 -16.97 -15.77 1.46
C GLN A 548 -18.19 -15.24 2.23
N ARG A 549 -18.14 -13.97 2.67
CA ARG A 549 -19.24 -13.32 3.39
C ARG A 549 -20.42 -12.99 2.48
N PHE A 550 -20.16 -12.65 1.22
CA PHE A 550 -21.21 -12.45 0.23
C PHE A 550 -21.92 -13.76 -0.12
N ALA A 551 -21.19 -14.88 -0.24
CA ALA A 551 -21.79 -16.20 -0.43
C ALA A 551 -22.70 -16.62 0.74
N LEU A 552 -22.35 -16.22 1.98
CA LEU A 552 -23.20 -16.40 3.16
C LEU A 552 -24.47 -15.54 3.11
N ALA A 553 -24.32 -14.27 2.75
CA ALA A 553 -25.36 -13.26 2.93
C ALA A 553 -26.31 -13.13 1.74
N SER A 554 -25.83 -13.37 0.52
CA SER A 554 -26.59 -13.06 -0.69
C SER A 554 -27.85 -13.89 -0.82
N SER A 555 -28.94 -13.22 -1.19
CA SER A 555 -30.21 -13.84 -1.56
C SER A 555 -30.33 -14.13 -3.06
N PHE A 556 -29.30 -13.78 -3.82
CA PHE A 556 -29.27 -13.97 -5.26
C PHE A 556 -29.33 -15.47 -5.61
N GLU A 557 -30.19 -15.83 -6.55
CA GLU A 557 -30.27 -17.18 -7.09
C GLU A 557 -30.19 -17.12 -8.61
N PRO A 558 -29.32 -17.90 -9.26
CA PRO A 558 -29.23 -17.91 -10.71
C PRO A 558 -30.49 -18.51 -11.33
N ARG A 559 -30.85 -18.05 -12.53
CA ARG A 559 -31.96 -18.64 -13.29
C ARG A 559 -31.67 -20.09 -13.65
N SER A 560 -32.72 -20.86 -13.89
CA SER A 560 -32.59 -22.26 -14.31
C SER A 560 -31.64 -22.41 -15.51
N GLY A 561 -30.72 -23.37 -15.42
CA GLY A 561 -29.71 -23.64 -16.43
C GLY A 561 -28.44 -22.81 -16.33
N VAL A 562 -28.32 -21.90 -15.35
CA VAL A 562 -27.09 -21.17 -15.06
C VAL A 562 -26.55 -21.55 -13.69
N THR A 563 -25.25 -21.88 -13.62
CA THR A 563 -24.57 -22.19 -12.35
C THR A 563 -23.95 -20.94 -11.75
N LEU A 564 -23.87 -20.86 -10.42
CA LEU A 564 -23.16 -19.80 -9.70
C LEU A 564 -22.19 -20.42 -8.69
N GLY A 565 -20.90 -20.12 -8.84
CA GLY A 565 -19.85 -20.60 -7.95
C GLY A 565 -19.11 -19.47 -7.25
N TYR A 566 -18.76 -19.68 -5.99
CA TYR A 566 -17.98 -18.75 -5.17
C TYR A 566 -16.60 -19.31 -4.88
N PHE A 567 -15.55 -18.52 -5.09
CA PHE A 567 -14.16 -18.94 -4.98
C PHE A 567 -13.35 -17.97 -4.11
N PRO A 568 -13.54 -17.98 -2.78
CA PRO A 568 -12.72 -17.19 -1.88
C PRO A 568 -11.29 -17.75 -1.84
N ALA A 569 -10.30 -16.90 -2.12
CA ALA A 569 -8.89 -17.27 -2.13
C ALA A 569 -8.11 -16.56 -1.01
N ASN A 570 -7.33 -17.33 -0.26
CA ASN A 570 -6.41 -16.83 0.78
C ASN A 570 -7.01 -15.71 1.68
N PRO A 571 -8.26 -15.80 2.17
CA PRO A 571 -8.79 -14.76 3.04
C PRO A 571 -8.05 -14.77 4.38
N SER A 572 -7.88 -13.58 4.95
CA SER A 572 -7.25 -13.48 6.26
C SER A 572 -8.16 -14.00 7.37
N SER A 573 -9.48 -13.90 7.26
CA SER A 573 -10.42 -14.46 8.22
C SER A 573 -11.69 -14.97 7.54
N TYR A 574 -12.36 -15.91 8.20
CA TYR A 574 -13.64 -16.48 7.78
C TYR A 574 -14.73 -16.13 8.79
N THR A 575 -15.96 -15.95 8.29
CA THR A 575 -17.13 -15.85 9.16
C THR A 575 -17.70 -17.24 9.41
N TYR A 576 -17.55 -17.72 10.65
CA TYR A 576 -18.05 -19.02 11.10
C TYR A 576 -19.56 -18.99 11.30
N LEU A 577 -20.20 -20.13 11.06
CA LEU A 577 -21.66 -20.25 11.09
C LEU A 577 -22.20 -20.30 12.51
N ASN A 578 -21.40 -20.67 13.50
CA ASN A 578 -21.75 -20.77 14.91
C ASN A 578 -20.52 -20.47 15.78
N ASP A 579 -20.66 -20.69 17.10
CA ASP A 579 -19.67 -20.35 18.12
C ASP A 579 -18.54 -21.39 18.26
N LEU A 580 -18.47 -22.38 17.36
CA LEU A 580 -17.36 -23.33 17.32
C LEU A 580 -16.15 -22.76 16.57
N ARG A 581 -14.96 -23.09 17.05
CA ARG A 581 -13.67 -22.78 16.41
C ARG A 581 -12.82 -24.03 16.35
N PRO A 582 -11.83 -24.12 15.45
CA PRO A 582 -10.88 -25.23 15.47
C PRO A 582 -10.21 -25.33 16.84
N VAL A 583 -10.08 -26.56 17.35
CA VAL A 583 -9.26 -26.84 18.53
C VAL A 583 -7.81 -26.79 18.11
N ILE A 584 -7.05 -25.87 18.72
CA ILE A 584 -5.64 -25.64 18.40
C ILE A 584 -4.82 -26.18 19.58
N ASP A 585 -4.33 -27.42 19.44
CA ASP A 585 -3.55 -28.12 20.48
C ASP A 585 -2.03 -27.82 20.42
N ALA A 586 -1.57 -27.15 19.36
CA ALA A 586 -0.16 -26.84 19.16
C ALA A 586 0.27 -25.62 20.00
N PRO A 587 1.37 -25.71 20.77
CA PRO A 587 1.95 -24.53 21.41
C PRO A 587 2.47 -23.57 20.33
N TRP A 588 2.35 -22.28 20.62
CA TRP A 588 2.87 -21.18 19.81
C TRP A 588 4.42 -21.18 19.84
N THR A 589 5.05 -22.09 19.10
CA THR A 589 6.50 -22.16 18.92
C THR A 589 6.85 -22.32 17.44
N CYS A 590 8.08 -21.96 17.05
CA CYS A 590 8.51 -22.08 15.65
C CYS A 590 8.51 -23.51 15.11
N SER A 591 8.67 -24.49 16.00
CA SER A 591 8.57 -25.91 15.64
C SER A 591 7.10 -26.30 15.45
N GLY A 592 6.67 -26.42 14.20
CA GLY A 592 5.28 -26.76 13.83
C GLY A 592 4.38 -25.56 13.57
N PHE A 593 4.90 -24.32 13.63
CA PHE A 593 4.15 -23.15 13.23
C PHE A 593 3.83 -23.18 11.74
N CYS A 594 2.54 -23.28 11.41
CA CYS A 594 2.05 -23.29 10.04
C CYS A 594 2.84 -24.20 9.08
N ASP A 595 3.26 -25.37 9.57
CA ASP A 595 3.87 -26.40 8.74
C ASP A 595 2.85 -26.92 7.72
N ASN A 596 3.11 -26.66 6.44
CA ASN A 596 2.14 -26.96 5.38
C ASN A 596 1.83 -28.46 5.28
N THR A 597 2.81 -29.33 5.50
CA THR A 597 2.65 -30.79 5.44
C THR A 597 1.73 -31.29 6.56
N THR A 598 1.87 -30.73 7.75
CA THR A 598 0.98 -30.97 8.89
C THR A 598 -0.42 -30.47 8.57
N ILE A 599 -0.58 -29.21 8.13
CA ILE A 599 -1.89 -28.63 7.81
C ILE A 599 -2.64 -29.44 6.73
N LEU A 600 -1.93 -29.89 5.68
CA LEU A 600 -2.50 -30.70 4.59
C LEU A 600 -3.10 -32.03 5.09
N SER A 601 -2.47 -32.64 6.10
CA SER A 601 -2.88 -33.95 6.63
C SER A 601 -3.72 -33.87 7.91
N GLN A 602 -3.83 -32.69 8.52
CA GLN A 602 -4.51 -32.48 9.79
C GLN A 602 -6.02 -32.67 9.66
N ARG A 603 -6.58 -33.41 10.62
CA ARG A 603 -8.01 -33.44 10.90
C ARG A 603 -8.29 -32.43 12.02
N TRP A 604 -9.23 -31.53 11.78
CA TRP A 604 -9.56 -30.48 12.72
C TRP A 604 -10.79 -30.87 13.54
N ASP A 605 -10.65 -30.81 14.86
CA ASP A 605 -11.77 -30.88 15.79
C ASP A 605 -12.31 -29.47 16.06
N PHE A 606 -13.58 -29.36 16.43
CA PHE A 606 -14.24 -28.08 16.65
C PHE A 606 -14.91 -28.04 18.01
N ALA A 607 -14.63 -26.99 18.78
CA ALA A 607 -15.23 -26.76 20.08
C ALA A 607 -15.45 -25.27 20.31
N LYS A 608 -16.34 -24.95 21.26
CA LYS A 608 -16.46 -23.59 21.77
C LYS A 608 -15.17 -23.24 22.54
N PRO A 609 -14.49 -22.11 22.22
CA PRO A 609 -13.29 -21.70 22.96
C PRO A 609 -13.56 -21.60 24.47
N GLN A 610 -12.74 -22.27 25.29
CA GLN A 610 -12.85 -22.21 26.75
C GLN A 610 -11.97 -21.08 27.31
N GLY A 611 -12.44 -20.39 28.35
CA GLY A 611 -11.62 -19.41 29.08
C GLY A 611 -11.49 -18.00 28.47
N THR A 612 -12.34 -17.62 27.50
CA THR A 612 -12.30 -16.31 26.82
C THR A 612 -12.65 -15.08 27.69
N LYS A 613 -12.66 -15.21 29.02
CA LYS A 613 -12.91 -14.08 29.93
C LYS A 613 -11.76 -13.07 29.85
N GLY A 614 -12.00 -11.95 29.17
CA GLY A 614 -11.15 -10.76 29.18
C GLY A 614 -10.56 -10.36 27.82
N THR A 615 -9.99 -11.28 27.05
CA THR A 615 -9.18 -10.93 25.85
C THR A 615 -9.81 -11.28 24.50
N CYS A 616 -10.86 -12.12 24.45
CA CYS A 616 -11.47 -12.58 23.19
C CYS A 616 -12.98 -12.80 23.35
N VAL A 617 -13.64 -11.90 24.08
CA VAL A 617 -15.08 -12.02 24.41
C VAL A 617 -15.96 -11.91 23.17
N ASP A 618 -15.49 -11.19 22.14
CA ASP A 618 -16.22 -10.90 20.91
C ASP A 618 -15.77 -11.78 19.72
N TYR A 619 -15.14 -12.94 19.97
CA TYR A 619 -14.68 -13.87 18.91
C TYR A 619 -15.75 -14.36 17.94
N ASN A 620 -17.00 -14.28 18.37
CA ASN A 620 -18.14 -14.66 17.57
C ASN A 620 -18.93 -13.45 17.05
N ALA A 621 -18.47 -12.22 17.29
CA ALA A 621 -19.01 -11.04 16.66
C ALA A 621 -18.89 -11.14 15.13
N TYR A 622 -19.74 -10.40 14.42
CA TYR A 622 -19.71 -10.37 12.96
C TYR A 622 -18.31 -10.06 12.42
N GLY A 623 -18.01 -10.54 11.21
CA GLY A 623 -16.64 -10.65 10.69
C GLY A 623 -15.99 -12.00 10.98
N TYR A 624 -16.20 -12.55 12.18
CA TYR A 624 -15.70 -13.86 12.61
C TYR A 624 -16.82 -14.86 12.94
N GLY A 625 -18.00 -14.37 13.30
CA GLY A 625 -19.23 -15.13 13.57
C GLY A 625 -20.49 -14.33 13.25
N PHE A 626 -21.55 -14.49 14.05
CA PHE A 626 -22.84 -13.81 13.84
C PHE A 626 -23.40 -13.10 15.08
N ASP A 627 -22.63 -12.99 16.16
CA ASP A 627 -23.03 -12.22 17.35
C ASP A 627 -22.91 -10.71 17.09
N GLY A 628 -23.61 -9.93 17.91
CA GLY A 628 -23.59 -8.47 17.83
C GLY A 628 -24.44 -7.91 16.70
N ALA A 629 -24.16 -6.65 16.36
CA ALA A 629 -24.87 -5.95 15.29
C ALA A 629 -24.39 -6.42 13.91
N LEU A 630 -25.34 -6.71 13.03
CA LEU A 630 -25.07 -7.04 11.63
C LEU A 630 -25.29 -5.79 10.76
N PRO A 631 -24.52 -5.59 9.68
CA PRO A 631 -24.82 -4.58 8.67
C PRO A 631 -26.21 -4.78 8.09
N ASP A 632 -26.86 -3.69 7.68
CA ASP A 632 -28.26 -3.66 7.22
C ASP A 632 -28.60 -4.78 6.23
N TYR A 633 -27.70 -5.02 5.26
CA TYR A 633 -27.86 -6.08 4.26
C TYR A 633 -28.02 -7.48 4.90
N LEU A 634 -27.15 -7.81 5.85
CA LEU A 634 -27.15 -9.11 6.53
C LEU A 634 -28.27 -9.20 7.56
N ALA A 635 -28.53 -8.11 8.28
CA ALA A 635 -29.63 -8.01 9.22
C ALA A 635 -30.97 -8.29 8.53
N ALA A 636 -31.17 -7.75 7.31
CA ALA A 636 -32.38 -7.98 6.52
C ALA A 636 -32.54 -9.44 6.08
N ARG A 637 -31.43 -10.17 5.88
CA ARG A 637 -31.46 -11.59 5.51
C ARG A 637 -31.77 -12.49 6.70
N GLY A 638 -31.17 -12.20 7.86
CA GLY A 638 -31.27 -12.99 9.08
C GLY A 638 -30.34 -14.21 9.08
N VAL A 639 -29.75 -14.50 10.25
CA VAL A 639 -28.68 -15.50 10.43
C VAL A 639 -29.10 -16.91 9.99
N GLU A 640 -30.30 -17.35 10.35
CA GLU A 640 -30.79 -18.69 9.97
C GLU A 640 -30.95 -18.85 8.45
N ALA A 641 -31.41 -17.81 7.77
CA ALA A 641 -31.55 -17.85 6.31
C ALA A 641 -30.17 -17.85 5.63
N MET A 642 -29.20 -17.11 6.17
CA MET A 642 -27.81 -17.14 5.70
C MET A 642 -27.18 -18.52 5.88
N ARG A 643 -27.35 -19.14 7.06
CA ARG A 643 -26.91 -20.53 7.33
C ARG A 643 -27.55 -21.51 6.35
N ALA A 644 -28.86 -21.43 6.12
CA ALA A 644 -29.53 -22.35 5.20
C ALA A 644 -29.07 -22.13 3.74
N ALA A 645 -28.91 -20.88 3.32
CA ALA A 645 -28.46 -20.54 1.97
C ALA A 645 -27.04 -21.05 1.72
N TYR A 646 -26.13 -20.84 2.68
CA TYR A 646 -24.72 -21.22 2.52
C TYR A 646 -24.52 -22.71 2.26
N GLY A 647 -25.23 -23.58 2.99
CA GLY A 647 -25.15 -25.03 2.78
C GLY A 647 -25.65 -25.50 1.41
N ASN A 648 -26.40 -24.67 0.68
CA ASN A 648 -26.89 -24.94 -0.67
C ASN A 648 -26.04 -24.25 -1.77
N ARG A 649 -24.99 -23.50 -1.41
CA ARG A 649 -24.10 -22.84 -2.39
C ARG A 649 -23.04 -23.80 -2.91
N THR A 650 -22.54 -23.51 -4.10
CA THR A 650 -21.29 -24.08 -4.61
C THR A 650 -20.14 -23.17 -4.19
N VAL A 651 -19.30 -23.62 -3.25
CA VAL A 651 -18.16 -22.82 -2.73
C VAL A 651 -16.87 -23.62 -2.81
N THR A 652 -15.87 -23.05 -3.47
CA THR A 652 -14.53 -23.66 -3.55
C THR A 652 -13.52 -22.74 -2.86
N TYR A 653 -13.00 -23.17 -1.71
CA TYR A 653 -11.94 -22.44 -1.01
C TYR A 653 -10.62 -22.68 -1.72
N LEU A 654 -9.95 -21.61 -2.15
CA LEU A 654 -8.62 -21.67 -2.75
C LEU A 654 -7.59 -21.31 -1.67
N SER A 655 -6.65 -22.21 -1.40
CA SER A 655 -5.64 -22.05 -0.35
C SER A 655 -4.24 -22.26 -0.92
N GLY A 656 -3.38 -21.25 -0.85
CA GLY A 656 -1.97 -21.40 -1.22
C GLY A 656 -1.22 -22.24 -0.18
N GLU A 657 -0.49 -23.26 -0.61
CA GLU A 657 0.30 -24.14 0.29
C GLU A 657 1.53 -23.44 0.89
N SER A 658 1.88 -22.26 0.39
CA SER A 658 2.94 -21.42 0.93
C SER A 658 2.41 -20.15 1.61
N ASP A 659 1.08 -19.97 1.73
CA ASP A 659 0.46 -18.89 2.52
C ASP A 659 0.39 -19.27 4.01
N VAL A 660 1.58 -19.56 4.54
CA VAL A 660 1.85 -20.04 5.90
C VAL A 660 2.35 -18.91 6.80
N CYS A 661 2.29 -17.67 6.31
CA CYS A 661 2.96 -16.55 6.93
C CYS A 661 2.12 -15.87 8.01
N ASP A 662 2.74 -15.64 9.17
CA ASP A 662 2.32 -14.73 10.24
C ASP A 662 3.56 -13.96 10.71
N HIS A 663 3.78 -12.80 10.10
CA HIS A 663 4.98 -12.02 10.35
C HIS A 663 5.10 -11.58 11.83
N PRO A 664 4.05 -11.06 12.49
CA PRO A 664 4.10 -10.72 13.92
C PRO A 664 4.53 -11.90 14.81
N PHE A 665 3.92 -13.07 14.63
CA PHE A 665 4.27 -14.23 15.44
C PHE A 665 5.69 -14.75 15.16
N GLN A 666 6.06 -14.89 13.88
CA GLN A 666 7.38 -15.39 13.51
C GLN A 666 8.50 -14.44 13.96
N THR A 667 8.23 -13.14 13.99
CA THR A 667 9.12 -12.13 14.57
C THR A 667 9.23 -12.29 16.09
N GLU A 668 8.11 -12.45 16.79
CA GLU A 668 8.08 -12.65 18.25
C GLU A 668 8.85 -13.90 18.67
N GLN A 669 8.68 -15.02 17.95
CA GLN A 669 9.31 -16.30 18.28
C GLN A 669 10.66 -16.53 17.59
N ARG A 670 11.14 -15.60 16.74
CA ARG A 670 12.38 -15.72 15.97
C ARG A 670 12.45 -16.96 15.07
N CYS A 671 11.35 -17.24 14.37
CA CYS A 671 11.27 -18.39 13.47
C CYS A 671 12.15 -18.17 12.23
N THR A 672 12.79 -19.24 11.75
CA THR A 672 13.71 -19.18 10.59
C THR A 672 13.43 -20.28 9.57
N PRO A 673 13.41 -19.96 8.25
CA PRO A 673 13.42 -18.60 7.70
C PRO A 673 12.11 -17.88 8.04
N GLY A 674 12.21 -16.62 8.48
CA GLY A 674 11.04 -15.80 8.78
C GLY A 674 10.27 -15.42 7.52
N CYS A 675 9.05 -14.95 7.74
CA CYS A 675 8.14 -14.36 6.77
C CYS A 675 8.70 -13.13 6.05
N ASP A 676 8.25 -12.89 4.81
CA ASP A 676 8.36 -11.58 4.16
C ASP A 676 7.23 -10.66 4.66
N PRO A 677 7.52 -9.44 5.17
CA PRO A 677 6.50 -8.47 5.60
C PRO A 677 5.56 -7.97 4.49
N GLN A 678 5.80 -8.28 3.21
CA GLN A 678 4.98 -7.86 2.07
C GLN A 678 3.70 -8.71 1.84
N ASP A 679 3.38 -9.63 2.74
CA ASP A 679 2.32 -10.65 2.63
C ASP A 679 0.86 -10.11 2.78
N GLY A 680 0.60 -8.84 2.45
CA GLY A 680 -0.75 -8.25 2.41
C GLY A 680 -1.46 -8.09 3.77
N GLY A 681 -0.76 -8.32 4.88
CA GLY A 681 -1.26 -8.18 6.26
C GLY A 681 -2.17 -9.34 6.69
N LEU A 682 -1.73 -10.13 7.68
CA LEU A 682 -2.56 -11.13 8.35
C LEU A 682 -3.29 -10.44 9.51
N ASP A 683 -4.60 -10.69 9.61
CA ASP A 683 -5.43 -10.35 10.76
C ASP A 683 -4.94 -11.14 11.99
N THR A 684 -4.27 -10.44 12.89
CA THR A 684 -3.70 -10.98 14.14
C THR A 684 -4.56 -10.65 15.36
N SER A 685 -5.80 -10.23 15.16
CA SER A 685 -6.77 -10.11 16.25
C SER A 685 -6.97 -11.45 16.95
N CYS A 686 -7.39 -11.45 18.23
CA CYS A 686 -7.60 -12.71 18.92
C CYS A 686 -8.68 -13.56 18.22
N GLU A 687 -9.71 -12.90 17.72
CA GLU A 687 -10.86 -13.49 17.05
C GLU A 687 -10.45 -14.22 15.77
N ALA A 688 -9.50 -13.66 15.01
CA ALA A 688 -8.91 -14.30 13.85
C ALA A 688 -7.92 -15.42 14.23
N ALA A 689 -7.11 -15.21 15.28
CA ALA A 689 -6.15 -16.21 15.76
C ALA A 689 -6.82 -17.51 16.22
N LEU A 690 -8.04 -17.44 16.76
CA LEU A 690 -8.86 -18.61 17.09
C LEU A 690 -9.26 -19.47 15.88
N GLN A 691 -9.06 -18.98 14.65
CA GLN A 691 -9.35 -19.73 13.42
C GLN A 691 -8.14 -20.49 12.88
N GLY A 692 -6.94 -20.25 13.45
CA GLY A 692 -5.67 -20.78 12.96
C GLY A 692 -4.62 -19.68 12.84
N HIS A 693 -3.35 -20.07 12.78
CA HIS A 693 -2.24 -19.13 12.88
C HIS A 693 -1.81 -18.49 11.55
N CYS A 694 -2.20 -19.05 10.41
CA CYS A 694 -1.93 -18.49 9.08
C CYS A 694 -3.14 -18.75 8.18
N ARG A 695 -3.18 -18.12 7.01
CA ARG A 695 -4.32 -18.24 6.09
C ARG A 695 -4.52 -19.66 5.59
N MET A 696 -3.44 -20.42 5.34
CA MET A 696 -3.53 -21.83 4.98
C MET A 696 -4.24 -22.65 6.08
N ALA A 697 -3.81 -22.52 7.34
CA ALA A 697 -4.46 -23.21 8.47
C ALA A 697 -5.93 -22.80 8.61
N ARG A 698 -6.23 -21.49 8.49
CA ARG A 698 -7.60 -20.95 8.56
C ARG A 698 -8.49 -21.52 7.45
N ALA A 699 -8.00 -21.60 6.21
CA ALA A 699 -8.75 -22.15 5.07
C ALA A 699 -9.02 -23.66 5.23
N HIS A 700 -8.00 -24.42 5.64
CA HIS A 700 -8.11 -25.86 5.86
C HIS A 700 -9.06 -26.20 7.02
N ALA A 701 -8.93 -25.50 8.15
CA ALA A 701 -9.84 -25.64 9.28
C ALA A 701 -11.27 -25.25 8.89
N PHE A 702 -11.46 -24.11 8.21
CA PHE A 702 -12.79 -23.64 7.83
C PHE A 702 -13.50 -24.59 6.84
N ALA A 703 -12.79 -25.14 5.85
CA ALA A 703 -13.38 -26.09 4.92
C ALA A 703 -13.88 -27.37 5.64
N GLN A 704 -13.11 -27.90 6.58
CA GLN A 704 -13.53 -29.04 7.40
C GLN A 704 -14.66 -28.67 8.37
N TYR A 705 -14.65 -27.44 8.91
CA TYR A 705 -15.72 -26.92 9.75
C TYR A 705 -17.06 -26.90 9.02
N VAL A 706 -17.10 -26.44 7.77
CA VAL A 706 -18.34 -26.39 6.99
C VAL A 706 -18.86 -27.80 6.72
N GLN A 707 -17.98 -28.75 6.40
CA GLN A 707 -18.34 -30.17 6.29
C GLN A 707 -18.89 -30.74 7.60
N HIS A 708 -18.32 -30.34 8.74
CA HIS A 708 -18.79 -30.72 10.06
C HIS A 708 -20.19 -30.17 10.36
N VAL A 709 -20.44 -28.88 10.09
CA VAL A 709 -21.74 -28.23 10.35
C VAL A 709 -22.87 -28.81 9.50
N TYR A 710 -22.60 -29.12 8.23
CA TYR A 710 -23.60 -29.69 7.30
C TYR A 710 -23.46 -31.21 7.13
N ALA A 711 -22.87 -31.89 8.10
CA ALA A 711 -22.69 -33.34 8.03
C ALA A 711 -24.04 -34.05 7.75
N GLY A 712 -24.08 -34.84 6.68
CA GLY A 712 -25.28 -35.57 6.25
C GLY A 712 -26.19 -34.84 5.25
N ALA A 713 -25.89 -33.59 4.89
CA ALA A 713 -26.54 -32.87 3.79
C ALA A 713 -25.74 -33.01 2.48
N PRO A 714 -26.40 -32.95 1.29
CA PRO A 714 -25.69 -32.77 0.04
C PRO A 714 -25.01 -31.39 0.04
N LEU A 715 -23.68 -31.36 0.10
CA LEU A 715 -22.89 -30.14 0.21
C LEU A 715 -21.94 -30.04 -0.99
N ASP A 716 -21.98 -28.92 -1.72
CA ASP A 716 -21.08 -28.63 -2.85
C ASP A 716 -19.99 -27.64 -2.43
N HIS A 717 -19.33 -27.97 -1.32
CA HIS A 717 -18.20 -27.20 -0.81
C HIS A 717 -16.93 -28.04 -0.91
N ARG A 718 -15.86 -27.44 -1.44
CA ARG A 718 -14.56 -28.10 -1.59
C ARG A 718 -13.40 -27.16 -1.26
N LEU A 719 -12.30 -27.75 -0.86
CA LEU A 719 -11.02 -27.07 -0.68
C LEU A 719 -10.09 -27.49 -1.80
N VAL A 720 -9.39 -26.51 -2.38
CA VAL A 720 -8.31 -26.72 -3.34
C VAL A 720 -7.06 -26.07 -2.76
N SER A 721 -6.09 -26.91 -2.41
CA SER A 721 -4.74 -26.47 -2.04
C SER A 721 -3.93 -26.27 -3.32
N VAL A 722 -3.28 -25.12 -3.44
CA VAL A 722 -2.50 -24.73 -4.62
C VAL A 722 -1.02 -24.80 -4.26
N PRO A 723 -0.27 -25.76 -4.83
CA PRO A 723 1.14 -25.95 -4.52
C PRO A 723 1.99 -24.71 -4.80
N HIS A 724 2.97 -24.46 -3.94
CA HIS A 724 3.98 -23.41 -4.09
C HIS A 724 3.47 -21.96 -4.17
N VAL A 725 2.17 -21.73 -3.95
CA VAL A 725 1.57 -20.39 -3.98
C VAL A 725 1.49 -19.81 -2.56
N GLY A 726 2.11 -18.65 -2.35
CA GLY A 726 2.01 -17.82 -1.14
C GLY A 726 0.80 -16.89 -1.16
N HIS A 727 0.85 -15.75 -0.47
CA HIS A 727 -0.21 -14.74 -0.50
C HIS A 727 -0.17 -13.86 -1.78
N ASN A 728 -0.17 -14.50 -2.94
CA ASN A 728 -0.03 -13.83 -4.24
C ASN A 728 -1.25 -14.11 -5.14
N GLY A 729 -2.06 -13.07 -5.37
CA GLY A 729 -3.26 -13.16 -6.20
C GLY A 729 -3.00 -13.49 -7.67
N CYS A 730 -1.87 -13.05 -8.24
CA CYS A 730 -1.50 -13.40 -9.62
C CYS A 730 -1.21 -14.90 -9.75
N ALA A 731 -0.32 -15.40 -8.89
CA ALA A 731 0.07 -16.81 -8.85
C ALA A 731 -1.15 -17.69 -8.57
N MET A 732 -2.01 -17.29 -7.63
CA MET A 732 -3.24 -18.00 -7.30
C MET A 732 -4.16 -18.13 -8.52
N PHE A 733 -4.53 -17.02 -9.17
CA PHE A 733 -5.50 -17.04 -10.28
C PHE A 733 -4.95 -17.56 -11.61
N GLN A 734 -3.63 -17.72 -11.73
CA GLN A 734 -2.99 -18.32 -12.92
C GLN A 734 -2.51 -19.76 -12.68
N SER A 735 -2.61 -20.27 -11.46
CA SER A 735 -2.25 -21.64 -11.12
C SER A 735 -3.14 -22.66 -11.84
N PRO A 736 -2.57 -23.81 -12.29
CA PRO A 736 -3.35 -24.87 -12.91
C PRO A 736 -4.51 -25.37 -12.05
N GLU A 737 -4.30 -25.49 -10.74
CA GLU A 737 -5.27 -26.02 -9.78
C GLU A 737 -6.45 -25.07 -9.60
N ALA A 738 -6.20 -23.78 -9.41
CA ALA A 738 -7.27 -22.79 -9.28
C ALA A 738 -8.04 -22.62 -10.59
N ILE A 739 -7.35 -22.60 -11.74
CA ILE A 739 -7.98 -22.54 -13.06
C ILE A 739 -8.87 -23.76 -13.30
N ALA A 740 -8.38 -24.97 -13.02
CA ALA A 740 -9.16 -26.20 -13.20
C ALA A 740 -10.36 -26.24 -12.24
N ALA A 741 -10.23 -25.67 -11.05
CA ALA A 741 -11.33 -25.55 -10.10
C ALA A 741 -12.39 -24.55 -10.59
N MET A 742 -11.99 -23.35 -11.00
CA MET A 742 -12.92 -22.30 -11.44
C MET A 742 -13.56 -22.59 -12.80
N PHE A 743 -12.82 -23.22 -13.71
CA PHE A 743 -13.19 -23.40 -15.10
C PHE A 743 -13.12 -24.90 -15.52
N PRO A 744 -13.94 -25.75 -14.87
CA PRO A 744 -13.91 -27.20 -15.08
C PRO A 744 -14.24 -27.63 -16.51
#